data_AF-A0A7V2H7S4-F1
#
_entry.id   AF-A0A7V2H7S4-F1
#
_cell.length_a   1.000
_cell.length_b   1.000
_cell.length_c   1.000
_cell.angle_alpha   90.00
_cell.angle_beta   90.00
_cell.angle_gamma   90.00
#
_symmetry.space_group_name_H-M   'P 1'
#
loop_
_entity.id
_entity.type
_entity.pdbx_description
1 polymer ?
#
loop_
_entity_poly.entity_id
_entity_poly.type
_entity_poly.pdbx_seq_one_letter_code
_entity_poly.pdbx_strand_id
1 'polypeptide(L)'
;MRRTSRVIVAASFAAVSIPSVVWGAASHTWTGGFPFGPDSMNASVNWFGGTGVPVSGETDLTLFFPGGASSFTPNQDIVPVLSLQSLNVLSGSYTFSGGGYAFTNLGAAPTISTPNNVVTFNSALSFATTTTWTMNAPVNLNGQLSGSGDINVTAGANAHVIIGGGLSNSYAGTLTMGNGTITLQKPGGGAMPGRLNLSNMFLNVNAANQFGIAAAVTLNNSTMNVGTAQTLFDLRLDNGSTVNISGSPTITINGTIRSTSGYNSLGNNASQKLDFGGALRQINVTSVPGDLLSINTSIVNGRFIKTGGGILQLFSGASSYTGQNVVSGGSVWGNADSFGTILNNANIRLFSGVLAANTISGIGSVTIDGAIGYAGPQTYTGGTALANSSLLYGDANALLGAIDCPGVGNSATLFIQQPANGTFNATLSGNISVSKSLAGVLAIGGTNTHTGLNFFTDGGVNILSDTAFGSGTLLLGNTATTFTVEATGNRVVTNPLIPPGILEFIGGGSVRFSDPAAKQFNLPITQNSTGTTTIDGKLTMTSGAVVTVNSGTLIVGNPAVVNAFTSAAPIVVNGGTLVVRGLNFTTLNDVTLAGGAIYAPSGYAIPLGAALQGFGGVTGRVASANGSSIIASGSLNIGDAAHPAGVNLDGELYTAANTVTLLDSNQAVLGSFTQIGDGVNNGTIAAANGVVLEFGRNIVGRGKISGTNTLAKASIINGSVNGDSITNFIEFTGYVKGVGNFDNVAFSGTFAPGLSPTLLTVGNVVLTPSSVLEIEIGGLNRGSDYDAFNITGTMALDGQLRFTFINSFVPG
;
A
#
# COMPACT_ATOMS: atom_id res chain seq x y z
N MET A 1 -62.43 -15.93 77.07
CA MET A 1 -63.36 -15.57 78.17
C MET A 1 -64.10 -14.29 77.78
N ARG A 2 -65.44 -14.40 77.73
CA ARG A 2 -66.55 -13.40 77.72
C ARG A 2 -66.22 -11.91 77.53
N ARG A 3 -66.71 -11.24 76.46
CA ARG A 3 -68.10 -10.76 76.16
C ARG A 3 -68.50 -9.49 76.94
N THR A 4 -68.86 -8.44 76.20
CA THR A 4 -70.20 -7.84 76.31
C THR A 4 -70.56 -7.10 75.01
N SER A 5 -71.77 -7.39 74.53
CA SER A 5 -72.36 -6.92 73.28
C SER A 5 -73.28 -5.72 73.53
N ARG A 6 -73.40 -4.80 72.56
CA ARG A 6 -74.67 -4.10 72.25
C ARG A 6 -74.79 -3.87 70.74
N VAL A 7 -75.91 -4.34 70.21
CA VAL A 7 -76.49 -4.12 68.88
C VAL A 7 -77.00 -2.68 68.78
N ILE A 8 -76.99 -2.05 67.58
CA ILE A 8 -78.02 -1.09 67.10
C ILE A 8 -77.88 -0.89 65.57
N VAL A 9 -78.88 -1.40 64.85
CA VAL A 9 -79.68 -0.85 63.74
C VAL A 9 -79.06 0.13 62.73
N ALA A 10 -79.15 -0.26 61.45
CA ALA A 10 -79.01 0.62 60.29
C ALA A 10 -80.21 1.58 60.18
N ALA A 11 -79.94 2.87 60.00
CA ALA A 11 -80.91 3.86 59.55
C ALA A 11 -80.27 4.75 58.46
N SER A 12 -80.88 4.71 57.30
CA SER A 12 -80.67 5.60 56.16
C SER A 12 -81.09 7.03 56.51
N PHE A 13 -80.21 8.00 56.23
CA PHE A 13 -80.57 9.40 56.07
C PHE A 13 -79.96 9.93 54.79
N ALA A 14 -80.82 10.29 53.85
CA ALA A 14 -80.49 11.07 52.68
C ALA A 14 -80.23 12.52 53.12
N ALA A 15 -79.02 13.02 52.89
CA ALA A 15 -78.74 14.45 52.88
C ALA A 15 -78.61 14.86 51.41
N VAL A 16 -79.58 15.65 50.96
CA VAL A 16 -79.62 16.30 49.65
C VAL A 16 -78.35 17.14 49.50
N SER A 17 -77.46 16.75 48.58
CA SER A 17 -76.35 17.59 48.14
C SER A 17 -76.93 18.74 47.32
N ILE A 18 -76.92 19.92 47.91
CA ILE A 18 -77.11 21.18 47.18
C ILE A 18 -75.98 21.25 46.14
N PRO A 19 -76.26 21.28 44.83
CA PRO A 19 -75.22 21.49 43.84
C PRO A 19 -74.74 22.94 44.01
N SER A 20 -73.47 23.11 44.37
CA SER A 20 -72.80 24.38 44.15
C SER A 20 -72.80 24.63 42.64
N VAL A 21 -73.54 25.66 42.24
CA VAL A 21 -73.60 26.18 40.87
C VAL A 21 -72.20 26.65 40.49
N VAL A 22 -71.50 25.85 39.69
CA VAL A 22 -70.30 26.30 38.98
C VAL A 22 -70.79 27.21 37.86
N TRP A 23 -70.52 28.50 37.98
CA TRP A 23 -70.73 29.46 36.90
C TRP A 23 -69.88 29.04 35.70
N GLY A 24 -70.55 28.80 34.56
CA GLY A 24 -69.98 28.20 33.36
C GLY A 24 -68.95 29.07 32.65
N ALA A 25 -68.11 28.42 31.83
CA ALA A 25 -67.11 29.03 30.97
C ALA A 25 -67.63 30.30 30.26
N ALA A 26 -66.87 31.39 30.30
CA ALA A 26 -67.19 32.62 29.57
C ALA A 26 -66.94 32.41 28.07
N SER A 27 -67.95 31.87 27.38
CA SER A 27 -67.91 31.57 25.94
C SER A 27 -68.59 32.68 25.13
N HIS A 28 -67.86 33.29 24.21
CA HIS A 28 -68.35 34.36 23.35
C HIS A 28 -68.20 33.96 21.87
N THR A 29 -69.29 34.01 21.11
CA THR A 29 -69.31 33.67 19.68
C THR A 29 -69.42 34.93 18.85
N TRP A 30 -68.48 35.14 17.95
CA TRP A 30 -68.46 36.26 17.01
C TRP A 30 -69.61 36.14 16.01
N THR A 31 -70.48 37.15 15.96
CA THR A 31 -71.54 37.25 14.96
C THR A 31 -71.17 38.15 13.79
N GLY A 32 -70.15 39.00 13.96
CA GLY A 32 -69.72 39.98 12.95
C GLY A 32 -70.39 41.35 13.10
N GLY A 33 -69.72 42.39 12.61
CA GLY A 33 -70.35 43.70 12.41
C GLY A 33 -71.43 43.65 11.34
N PHE A 34 -72.35 44.64 11.31
CA PHE A 34 -73.20 44.84 10.13
C PHE A 34 -72.32 44.92 8.87
N PRO A 35 -72.80 44.52 7.67
CA PRO A 35 -71.99 44.49 6.43
C PRO A 35 -71.27 45.80 6.06
N PHE A 36 -71.61 46.91 6.73
CA PHE A 36 -71.03 48.24 6.59
C PHE A 36 -70.73 48.95 7.93
N GLY A 37 -70.84 48.27 9.08
CA GLY A 37 -70.62 48.81 10.44
C GLY A 37 -69.26 48.43 11.04
N PRO A 38 -68.83 49.02 12.16
CA PRO A 38 -67.47 48.77 12.66
C PRO A 38 -67.31 47.33 13.15
N ASP A 39 -66.28 46.64 12.65
CA ASP A 39 -65.86 45.28 13.07
C ASP A 39 -65.22 45.26 14.48
N SER A 40 -65.60 46.20 15.33
CA SER A 40 -65.13 46.38 16.70
C SER A 40 -65.49 45.16 17.56
N MET A 41 -64.50 44.54 18.19
CA MET A 41 -64.72 43.50 19.20
C MET A 41 -65.23 44.07 20.54
N ASN A 42 -65.12 45.39 20.75
CA ASN A 42 -65.66 46.10 21.92
C ASN A 42 -67.15 46.46 21.77
N ALA A 43 -67.78 46.16 20.63
CA ALA A 43 -69.22 46.35 20.44
C ALA A 43 -69.98 45.08 20.85
N SER A 44 -70.84 45.17 21.88
CA SER A 44 -71.62 44.04 22.40
C SER A 44 -72.54 43.39 21.36
N VAL A 45 -72.96 44.14 20.34
CA VAL A 45 -73.82 43.67 19.24
C VAL A 45 -73.14 42.67 18.31
N ASN A 46 -71.80 42.61 18.33
CA ASN A 46 -71.00 41.73 17.47
C ASN A 46 -70.71 40.36 18.12
N TRP A 47 -71.32 40.09 19.28
CA TRP A 47 -71.13 38.87 20.07
C TRP A 47 -72.45 38.20 20.44
N PHE A 48 -72.43 36.87 20.50
CA PHE A 48 -73.50 36.01 20.98
C PHE A 48 -72.97 35.02 22.04
N GLY A 49 -73.69 34.85 23.15
CA GLY A 49 -73.21 34.10 24.33
C GLY A 49 -72.42 34.98 25.30
N GLY A 50 -72.28 34.54 26.56
CA GLY A 50 -71.65 35.34 27.63
C GLY A 50 -72.52 36.49 28.18
N THR A 51 -71.95 37.34 29.04
CA THR A 51 -72.62 38.52 29.62
C THR A 51 -72.47 39.81 28.80
N GLY A 52 -72.07 39.73 27.52
CA GLY A 52 -71.88 40.89 26.64
C GLY A 52 -70.55 40.87 25.90
N VAL A 53 -69.81 41.98 25.91
CA VAL A 53 -68.46 42.08 25.32
C VAL A 53 -67.49 41.17 26.09
N PRO A 54 -66.60 40.42 25.43
CA PRO A 54 -65.55 39.66 26.12
C PRO A 54 -64.68 40.56 27.00
N VAL A 55 -64.44 40.20 28.26
CA VAL A 55 -63.56 40.96 29.15
C VAL A 55 -62.24 40.21 29.36
N SER A 56 -61.13 40.94 29.25
CA SER A 56 -59.78 40.40 29.45
C SER A 56 -59.64 39.74 30.83
N GLY A 57 -59.24 38.46 30.85
CA GLY A 57 -59.01 37.73 32.09
C GLY A 57 -60.23 37.05 32.72
N GLU A 58 -61.39 37.01 32.04
CA GLU A 58 -62.52 36.16 32.45
C GLU A 58 -62.07 34.69 32.60
N THR A 59 -62.52 34.02 33.66
CA THR A 59 -62.23 32.59 33.89
C THR A 59 -62.68 31.77 32.68
N ASP A 60 -61.77 30.99 32.11
CA ASP A 60 -62.00 30.16 30.92
C ASP A 60 -62.52 30.95 29.69
N LEU A 61 -62.04 32.19 29.49
CA LEU A 61 -62.46 33.01 28.35
C LEU A 61 -62.20 32.31 27.00
N THR A 62 -63.28 31.92 26.33
CA THR A 62 -63.23 31.18 25.06
C THR A 62 -63.96 31.95 23.97
N LEU A 63 -63.27 32.23 22.86
CA LEU A 63 -63.81 32.92 21.71
C LEU A 63 -64.10 31.93 20.57
N PHE A 64 -65.27 32.02 19.95
CA PHE A 64 -65.68 31.23 18.79
C PHE A 64 -65.90 32.11 17.56
N PHE A 65 -65.33 31.73 16.43
CA PHE A 65 -65.42 32.44 15.14
C PHE A 65 -66.02 31.50 14.08
N PRO A 66 -67.34 31.54 13.85
CA PRO A 66 -68.04 30.63 12.93
C PRO A 66 -68.03 31.12 11.48
N GLY A 67 -68.27 30.25 10.51
CA GLY A 67 -68.43 30.65 9.10
C GLY A 67 -69.72 31.39 8.78
N GLY A 68 -70.66 31.48 9.72
CA GLY A 68 -71.92 32.21 9.58
C GLY A 68 -71.88 33.67 10.04
N ALA A 69 -70.70 34.20 10.42
CA ALA A 69 -70.58 35.59 10.82
C ALA A 69 -70.80 36.55 9.64
N SER A 70 -71.36 37.73 9.91
CA SER A 70 -71.57 38.78 8.90
C SER A 70 -70.27 39.47 8.47
N SER A 71 -69.20 39.31 9.24
CA SER A 71 -67.87 39.84 8.95
C SER A 71 -66.76 38.88 9.39
N PHE A 72 -65.71 38.78 8.58
CA PHE A 72 -64.53 37.95 8.81
C PHE A 72 -63.29 38.76 9.19
N THR A 73 -63.44 40.06 9.49
CA THR A 73 -62.34 41.00 9.76
C THR A 73 -62.41 41.58 11.17
N PRO A 74 -62.45 40.76 12.25
CA PRO A 74 -62.57 41.26 13.61
C PRO A 74 -61.42 42.22 13.94
N ASN A 75 -61.78 43.39 14.47
CA ASN A 75 -60.88 44.41 14.98
C ASN A 75 -60.88 44.37 16.50
N GLN A 76 -59.83 43.79 17.09
CA GLN A 76 -59.65 43.69 18.52
C GLN A 76 -59.40 45.09 19.11
N ASP A 77 -60.37 45.63 19.83
CA ASP A 77 -60.32 46.98 20.43
C ASP A 77 -60.92 47.03 21.84
N ILE A 78 -61.09 45.88 22.50
CA ILE A 78 -61.60 45.75 23.88
C ILE A 78 -60.62 46.39 24.88
N VAL A 79 -59.37 45.99 24.79
CA VAL A 79 -58.21 46.48 25.55
C VAL A 79 -56.96 46.30 24.67
N PRO A 80 -55.85 47.02 24.91
CA PRO A 80 -54.65 46.92 24.08
C PRO A 80 -54.11 45.48 23.90
N VAL A 81 -54.30 44.61 24.90
CA VAL A 81 -54.05 43.16 24.82
C VAL A 81 -55.16 42.41 25.55
N LEU A 82 -55.92 41.57 24.84
CA LEU A 82 -56.97 40.72 25.39
C LEU A 82 -56.38 39.40 25.90
N SER A 83 -56.48 39.14 27.19
CA SER A 83 -56.07 37.88 27.82
C SER A 83 -57.21 36.86 27.72
N LEU A 84 -56.97 35.73 27.06
CA LEU A 84 -57.95 34.67 26.85
C LEU A 84 -57.39 33.26 27.08
N GLN A 85 -58.30 32.31 27.29
CA GLN A 85 -58.00 30.90 27.43
C GLN A 85 -57.98 30.19 26.07
N SER A 86 -59.02 30.37 25.24
CA SER A 86 -59.16 29.60 23.99
C SER A 86 -59.70 30.41 22.81
N LEU A 87 -59.17 30.17 21.61
CA LEU A 87 -59.64 30.79 20.36
C LEU A 87 -59.97 29.73 19.32
N ASN A 88 -61.23 29.67 18.89
CA ASN A 88 -61.73 28.64 17.99
C ASN A 88 -62.27 29.27 16.71
N VAL A 89 -61.53 29.19 15.61
CA VAL A 89 -62.01 29.53 14.26
C VAL A 89 -62.61 28.29 13.63
N LEU A 90 -63.94 28.22 13.57
CA LEU A 90 -64.64 27.01 13.14
C LEU A 90 -64.70 26.90 11.61
N SER A 91 -64.94 28.00 10.90
CA SER A 91 -64.90 28.09 9.43
C SER A 91 -64.89 29.55 8.98
N GLY A 92 -64.59 29.82 7.71
CA GLY A 92 -64.47 31.18 7.16
C GLY A 92 -63.03 31.72 7.22
N SER A 93 -62.66 32.56 6.24
CA SER A 93 -61.30 33.10 6.12
C SER A 93 -61.13 34.37 6.97
N TYR A 94 -60.83 34.20 8.25
CA TYR A 94 -60.74 35.30 9.20
C TYR A 94 -59.42 36.09 9.10
N THR A 95 -59.50 37.41 9.20
CA THR A 95 -58.36 38.33 9.32
C THR A 95 -58.48 39.15 10.61
N PHE A 96 -57.75 38.72 11.64
CA PHE A 96 -57.69 39.37 12.95
C PHE A 96 -56.78 40.60 12.91
N SER A 97 -57.32 41.75 13.28
CA SER A 97 -56.64 43.05 13.32
C SER A 97 -56.88 43.77 14.65
N GLY A 98 -56.22 44.91 14.87
CA GLY A 98 -56.35 45.68 16.12
C GLY A 98 -55.26 45.33 17.15
N GLY A 99 -55.61 45.39 18.43
CA GLY A 99 -54.73 45.06 19.55
C GLY A 99 -54.40 43.57 19.65
N GLY A 100 -53.64 43.20 20.68
CA GLY A 100 -53.05 41.88 20.83
C GLY A 100 -53.95 40.85 21.52
N TYR A 101 -53.61 39.57 21.33
CA TYR A 101 -54.19 38.44 22.05
C TYR A 101 -53.12 37.79 22.93
N ALA A 102 -53.40 37.61 24.22
CA ALA A 102 -52.53 36.90 25.15
C ALA A 102 -53.18 35.58 25.58
N PHE A 103 -52.55 34.46 25.23
CA PHE A 103 -52.96 33.12 25.63
C PHE A 103 -52.38 32.82 27.01
N THR A 104 -53.27 32.81 28.00
CA THR A 104 -52.96 32.67 29.42
C THR A 104 -53.80 31.56 30.05
N ASN A 105 -53.25 30.87 31.04
CA ASN A 105 -54.03 29.93 31.85
C ASN A 105 -55.01 30.69 32.75
N LEU A 106 -56.27 30.71 32.36
CA LEU A 106 -57.42 31.27 33.08
C LEU A 106 -58.31 30.17 33.69
N GLY A 107 -57.73 28.99 33.94
CA GLY A 107 -58.44 27.82 34.45
C GLY A 107 -57.99 26.50 33.79
N ALA A 108 -57.44 26.56 32.57
CA ALA A 108 -56.94 25.41 31.82
C ALA A 108 -55.70 25.76 30.96
N ALA A 109 -55.15 24.78 30.23
CA ALA A 109 -54.10 25.05 29.23
C ALA A 109 -54.71 25.74 27.99
N PRO A 110 -54.12 26.85 27.47
CA PRO A 110 -54.69 27.53 26.31
C PRO A 110 -54.78 26.69 25.06
N THR A 111 -55.82 26.93 24.27
CA THR A 111 -56.03 26.25 22.99
C THR A 111 -56.33 27.22 21.86
N ILE A 112 -55.82 26.91 20.67
CA ILE A 112 -56.19 27.58 19.43
C ILE A 112 -56.66 26.52 18.44
N SER A 113 -57.72 26.77 17.70
CA SER A 113 -58.21 25.87 16.64
C SER A 113 -58.46 26.65 15.36
N THR A 114 -57.80 26.26 14.26
CA THR A 114 -57.94 26.84 12.92
C THR A 114 -57.94 25.73 11.85
N PRO A 115 -59.02 24.92 11.75
CA PRO A 115 -59.00 23.69 10.97
C PRO A 115 -59.33 23.86 9.48
N ASN A 116 -60.17 24.83 9.08
CA ASN A 116 -60.87 24.70 7.79
C ASN A 116 -60.48 25.71 6.70
N ASN A 117 -60.16 26.96 7.06
CA ASN A 117 -59.94 28.05 6.10
C ASN A 117 -58.69 28.84 6.45
N VAL A 118 -58.26 29.72 5.53
CA VAL A 118 -57.08 30.56 5.74
C VAL A 118 -57.36 31.55 6.87
N VAL A 119 -56.51 31.56 7.90
CA VAL A 119 -56.61 32.51 9.01
C VAL A 119 -55.41 33.44 9.00
N THR A 120 -55.65 34.75 9.07
CA THR A 120 -54.59 35.76 9.15
C THR A 120 -54.66 36.49 10.49
N PHE A 121 -53.56 36.50 11.22
CA PHE A 121 -53.37 37.30 12.42
C PHE A 121 -52.43 38.47 12.10
N ASN A 122 -53.01 39.65 11.88
CA ASN A 122 -52.27 40.92 11.84
C ASN A 122 -52.04 41.47 13.26
N SER A 123 -52.93 41.12 14.20
CA SER A 123 -52.75 41.35 15.65
C SER A 123 -51.58 40.58 16.24
N ALA A 124 -50.93 41.16 17.25
CA ALA A 124 -49.88 40.48 18.01
C ALA A 124 -50.44 39.29 18.81
N LEU A 125 -49.68 38.20 18.90
CA LEU A 125 -50.00 37.03 19.70
C LEU A 125 -48.93 36.85 20.79
N SER A 126 -49.37 36.76 22.04
CA SER A 126 -48.51 36.49 23.19
C SER A 126 -48.86 35.12 23.78
N PHE A 127 -47.86 34.26 23.93
CA PHE A 127 -48.00 32.92 24.50
C PHE A 127 -47.33 32.92 25.88
N ALA A 128 -48.05 33.36 26.91
CA ALA A 128 -47.54 33.40 28.27
C ALA A 128 -47.47 31.99 28.90
N THR A 129 -48.38 31.11 28.48
CA THR A 129 -48.46 29.71 28.92
C THR A 129 -48.49 28.77 27.73
N THR A 130 -48.03 27.53 27.92
CA THR A 130 -48.00 26.52 26.85
C THR A 130 -49.38 26.35 26.23
N THR A 131 -49.44 26.54 24.91
CA THR A 131 -50.67 26.61 24.12
C THR A 131 -50.69 25.48 23.10
N THR A 132 -51.77 24.70 23.05
CA THR A 132 -51.98 23.69 22.02
C THR A 132 -52.72 24.31 20.85
N TRP A 133 -52.27 24.08 19.62
CA TRP A 133 -52.88 24.64 18.43
C TRP A 133 -53.24 23.55 17.42
N THR A 134 -54.52 23.37 17.11
CA THR A 134 -54.99 22.48 16.04
C THR A 134 -55.10 23.25 14.73
N MET A 135 -54.42 22.78 13.67
CA MET A 135 -54.31 23.48 12.39
C MET A 135 -54.45 22.53 11.19
N ASN A 136 -55.38 22.78 10.27
CA ASN A 136 -55.49 21.97 9.04
C ASN A 136 -55.54 22.83 7.76
N ALA A 137 -55.58 24.15 7.90
CA ALA A 137 -55.57 25.12 6.81
C ALA A 137 -54.43 26.15 7.00
N PRO A 138 -54.08 26.94 5.96
CA PRO A 138 -53.00 27.92 6.05
C PRO A 138 -53.25 28.99 7.11
N VAL A 139 -52.19 29.40 7.83
CA VAL A 139 -52.25 30.51 8.79
C VAL A 139 -51.12 31.50 8.55
N ASN A 140 -51.49 32.77 8.45
CA ASN A 140 -50.56 33.89 8.31
C ASN A 140 -50.41 34.60 9.66
N LEU A 141 -49.21 34.60 10.21
CA LEU A 141 -48.81 35.27 11.44
C LEU A 141 -48.01 36.53 11.08
N ASN A 142 -48.72 37.63 10.81
CA ASN A 142 -48.13 38.92 10.48
C ASN A 142 -47.87 39.80 11.71
N GLY A 143 -48.67 39.62 12.77
CA GLY A 143 -48.43 40.29 14.05
C GLY A 143 -47.18 39.75 14.78
N GLN A 144 -46.72 40.52 15.76
CA GLN A 144 -45.59 40.11 16.60
C GLN A 144 -45.96 38.91 17.47
N LEU A 145 -45.11 37.88 17.49
CA LEU A 145 -45.18 36.75 18.41
C LEU A 145 -44.30 37.04 19.62
N SER A 146 -44.83 36.80 20.82
CA SER A 146 -44.13 37.04 22.09
C SER A 146 -44.50 35.99 23.14
N GLY A 147 -43.84 36.03 24.30
CA GLY A 147 -44.06 35.09 25.39
C GLY A 147 -43.07 33.90 25.41
N SER A 148 -43.16 33.09 26.45
CA SER A 148 -42.23 31.99 26.74
C SER A 148 -42.90 30.62 26.86
N GLY A 149 -44.24 30.55 26.81
CA GLY A 149 -44.97 29.29 26.77
C GLY A 149 -44.77 28.58 25.43
N ASP A 150 -44.68 27.25 25.45
CA ASP A 150 -44.50 26.49 24.21
C ASP A 150 -45.77 26.52 23.33
N ILE A 151 -45.59 26.42 22.02
CA ILE A 151 -46.69 26.29 21.06
C ILE A 151 -46.61 24.87 20.49
N ASN A 152 -47.60 24.05 20.81
CA ASN A 152 -47.67 22.66 20.36
C ASN A 152 -48.73 22.52 19.27
N VAL A 153 -48.29 22.48 18.02
CA VAL A 153 -49.16 22.44 16.85
C VAL A 153 -49.48 20.98 16.48
N THR A 154 -50.76 20.63 16.52
CA THR A 154 -51.30 19.41 15.89
C THR A 154 -51.78 19.78 14.49
N ALA A 155 -50.98 19.42 13.48
CA ALA A 155 -51.22 19.82 12.10
C ALA A 155 -51.51 18.65 11.16
N GLY A 156 -52.40 18.89 10.19
CA GLY A 156 -52.59 18.03 9.02
C GLY A 156 -51.51 18.26 7.96
N ALA A 157 -51.39 17.33 7.00
CA ALA A 157 -50.35 17.38 5.96
C ALA A 157 -50.36 18.64 5.09
N ASN A 158 -51.51 19.30 4.95
CA ASN A 158 -51.69 20.52 4.16
C ASN A 158 -51.55 21.81 5.00
N ALA A 159 -51.24 21.72 6.30
CA ALA A 159 -51.06 22.90 7.13
C ALA A 159 -49.86 23.72 6.65
N HIS A 160 -50.05 25.03 6.54
CA HIS A 160 -49.00 25.95 6.13
C HIS A 160 -48.99 27.18 7.04
N VAL A 161 -47.91 27.36 7.80
CA VAL A 161 -47.75 28.54 8.66
C VAL A 161 -46.79 29.52 8.00
N ILE A 162 -47.24 30.74 7.80
CA ILE A 162 -46.42 31.84 7.29
C ILE A 162 -46.15 32.81 8.43
N ILE A 163 -44.91 32.93 8.87
CA ILE A 163 -44.48 33.92 9.87
C ILE A 163 -43.87 35.10 9.13
N GLY A 164 -44.67 36.15 8.97
CA GLY A 164 -44.36 37.36 8.21
C GLY A 164 -44.55 38.63 9.04
N GLY A 165 -44.81 39.74 8.36
CA GLY A 165 -44.97 41.07 8.99
C GLY A 165 -43.66 41.85 9.17
N GLY A 166 -43.79 43.14 9.48
CA GLY A 166 -42.66 44.08 9.49
C GLY A 166 -41.84 44.11 10.79
N LEU A 167 -42.42 43.73 11.93
CA LEU A 167 -41.77 43.79 13.25
C LEU A 167 -41.19 42.43 13.63
N SER A 168 -39.99 42.40 14.24
CA SER A 168 -39.40 41.15 14.74
C SER A 168 -40.19 40.56 15.91
N ASN A 169 -40.21 39.24 16.00
CA ASN A 169 -40.79 38.53 17.14
C ASN A 169 -39.87 38.59 18.36
N SER A 170 -40.45 38.45 19.55
CA SER A 170 -39.76 38.30 20.83
C SER A 170 -40.10 36.98 21.55
N TYR A 171 -40.77 36.06 20.85
CA TYR A 171 -41.13 34.73 21.35
C TYR A 171 -39.89 33.92 21.73
N ALA A 172 -39.88 33.41 22.97
CA ALA A 172 -38.76 32.68 23.56
C ALA A 172 -39.08 31.20 23.85
N GLY A 173 -40.34 30.77 23.69
CA GLY A 173 -40.75 29.37 23.87
C GLY A 173 -40.31 28.46 22.73
N THR A 174 -40.78 27.22 22.75
CA THR A 174 -40.57 26.22 21.69
C THR A 174 -41.80 26.14 20.79
N LEU A 175 -41.64 26.33 19.49
CA LEU A 175 -42.67 25.97 18.51
C LEU A 175 -42.43 24.53 18.06
N THR A 176 -43.37 23.64 18.37
CA THR A 176 -43.35 22.24 17.94
C THR A 176 -44.44 22.01 16.91
N MET A 177 -44.09 21.49 15.73
CA MET A 177 -45.06 21.19 14.67
C MET A 177 -44.68 19.90 13.94
N GLY A 178 -45.68 19.05 13.73
CA GLY A 178 -45.56 17.85 12.90
C GLY A 178 -46.42 17.96 11.65
N ASN A 179 -45.88 17.59 10.49
CA ASN A 179 -46.51 17.62 9.16
C ASN A 179 -46.85 19.03 8.63
N GLY A 180 -46.61 19.23 7.33
CA GLY A 180 -46.93 20.49 6.64
C GLY A 180 -45.71 21.38 6.36
N THR A 181 -45.95 22.68 6.24
CA THR A 181 -44.92 23.68 5.88
C THR A 181 -44.89 24.86 6.84
N ILE A 182 -43.70 25.35 7.18
CA ILE A 182 -43.49 26.67 7.81
C ILE A 182 -42.71 27.54 6.83
N THR A 183 -43.11 28.80 6.68
CA THR A 183 -42.38 29.82 5.91
C THR A 183 -42.03 31.00 6.80
N LEU A 184 -40.74 31.27 6.95
CA LEU A 184 -40.20 32.41 7.69
C LEU A 184 -39.81 33.51 6.70
N GLN A 185 -40.46 34.66 6.78
CA GLN A 185 -40.29 35.74 5.79
C GLN A 185 -40.44 37.15 6.37
N LYS A 186 -39.99 37.38 7.62
CA LYS A 186 -39.94 38.73 8.18
C LYS A 186 -38.81 39.54 7.52
N PRO A 187 -39.08 40.68 6.85
CA PRO A 187 -38.06 41.44 6.13
C PRO A 187 -36.90 41.93 7.02
N GLY A 188 -37.19 42.31 8.26
CA GLY A 188 -36.20 42.75 9.25
C GLY A 188 -35.50 41.63 10.02
N GLY A 189 -35.84 40.36 9.77
CA GLY A 189 -35.37 39.23 10.57
C GLY A 189 -36.19 38.97 11.83
N GLY A 190 -35.79 37.95 12.59
CA GLY A 190 -36.38 37.59 13.88
C GLY A 190 -37.78 36.98 13.79
N ALA A 191 -38.03 36.10 12.82
CA ALA A 191 -39.29 35.34 12.76
C ALA A 191 -39.41 34.29 13.87
N MET A 192 -38.33 33.60 14.20
CA MET A 192 -38.29 32.60 15.28
C MET A 192 -37.09 32.85 16.20
N PRO A 193 -37.24 33.71 17.22
CA PRO A 193 -36.18 33.93 18.21
C PRO A 193 -36.00 32.75 19.19
N GLY A 194 -37.10 32.07 19.52
CA GLY A 194 -37.15 30.89 20.37
C GLY A 194 -36.75 29.59 19.64
N ARG A 195 -37.12 28.45 20.21
CA ARG A 195 -36.78 27.12 19.67
C ARG A 195 -37.79 26.65 18.64
N LEU A 196 -37.33 25.86 17.68
CA LEU A 196 -38.16 25.30 16.61
C LEU A 196 -37.92 23.79 16.51
N ASN A 197 -38.97 22.99 16.74
CA ASN A 197 -38.92 21.53 16.70
C ASN A 197 -39.88 21.01 15.63
N LEU A 198 -39.33 20.45 14.55
CA LEU A 198 -40.08 20.06 13.36
C LEU A 198 -39.94 18.58 13.05
N SER A 199 -41.07 17.94 12.75
CA SER A 199 -41.14 16.53 12.36
C SER A 199 -41.96 16.32 11.09
N ASN A 200 -41.39 15.67 10.07
CA ASN A 200 -42.06 15.46 8.77
C ASN A 200 -42.47 16.77 8.07
N MET A 201 -41.60 17.79 8.10
CA MET A 201 -41.92 19.17 7.70
C MET A 201 -41.06 19.69 6.55
N PHE A 202 -41.59 20.70 5.84
CA PHE A 202 -40.80 21.65 5.06
C PHE A 202 -40.68 23.00 5.79
N LEU A 203 -39.46 23.51 5.96
CA LEU A 203 -39.16 24.83 6.52
C LEU A 203 -38.53 25.71 5.44
N ASN A 204 -39.25 26.71 4.97
CA ASN A 204 -38.75 27.67 3.97
C ASN A 204 -38.30 28.96 4.67
N VAL A 205 -37.04 29.34 4.50
CA VAL A 205 -36.44 30.52 5.12
C VAL A 205 -36.12 31.53 4.01
N ASN A 206 -37.04 32.47 3.80
CA ASN A 206 -37.08 33.32 2.61
C ASN A 206 -36.46 34.72 2.79
N ALA A 207 -36.07 35.09 4.01
CA ALA A 207 -35.41 36.35 4.33
C ALA A 207 -34.22 36.10 5.26
N ALA A 208 -33.26 37.03 5.35
CA ALA A 208 -32.07 36.86 6.18
C ALA A 208 -32.41 36.90 7.68
N ASN A 209 -31.57 36.29 8.52
CA ASN A 209 -31.62 36.39 9.99
C ASN A 209 -32.99 36.09 10.61
N GLN A 210 -33.68 35.05 10.15
CA GLN A 210 -35.00 34.66 10.67
C GLN A 210 -34.93 34.02 12.05
N PHE A 211 -33.77 33.49 12.44
CA PHE A 211 -33.53 32.86 13.73
C PHE A 211 -32.89 33.84 14.72
N GLY A 212 -33.25 33.71 15.99
CA GLY A 212 -32.63 34.48 17.07
C GLY A 212 -31.30 33.91 17.53
N ILE A 213 -30.57 34.68 18.33
CA ILE A 213 -29.25 34.32 18.89
C ILE A 213 -29.27 33.08 19.80
N ALA A 214 -30.43 32.71 20.34
CA ALA A 214 -30.63 31.53 21.19
C ALA A 214 -31.49 30.45 20.49
N ALA A 215 -31.80 30.63 19.20
CA ALA A 215 -32.68 29.73 18.48
C ALA A 215 -31.99 28.40 18.22
N ALA A 216 -32.55 27.34 18.80
CA ALA A 216 -32.21 25.96 18.47
C ALA A 216 -33.24 25.43 17.46
N VAL A 217 -32.74 24.87 16.35
CA VAL A 217 -33.57 24.25 15.31
C VAL A 217 -33.36 22.74 15.33
N THR A 218 -34.43 22.00 15.57
CA THR A 218 -34.46 20.54 15.51
C THR A 218 -35.31 20.12 14.32
N LEU A 219 -34.71 19.37 13.39
CA LEU A 219 -35.35 18.74 12.25
C LEU A 219 -35.34 17.23 12.44
N ASN A 220 -36.51 16.62 12.32
CA ASN A 220 -36.69 15.17 12.35
C ASN A 220 -37.45 14.76 11.08
N ASN A 221 -36.83 13.97 10.20
CA ASN A 221 -37.36 13.66 8.88
C ASN A 221 -37.91 14.92 8.16
N SER A 222 -37.16 16.03 8.24
CA SER A 222 -37.63 17.34 7.78
C SER A 222 -36.59 18.01 6.89
N THR A 223 -37.09 18.85 5.98
CA THR A 223 -36.26 19.61 5.04
C THR A 223 -36.32 21.10 5.35
N MET A 224 -35.16 21.73 5.49
CA MET A 224 -35.03 23.18 5.64
C MET A 224 -34.40 23.77 4.37
N ASN A 225 -35.11 24.68 3.72
CA ASN A 225 -34.65 25.39 2.53
C ASN A 225 -34.23 26.82 2.90
N VAL A 226 -32.98 27.18 2.61
CA VAL A 226 -32.41 28.48 2.98
C VAL A 226 -31.70 29.10 1.78
N GLY A 227 -32.16 30.27 1.34
CA GLY A 227 -31.53 31.03 0.25
C GLY A 227 -30.80 32.30 0.68
N THR A 228 -30.78 32.59 1.98
CA THR A 228 -30.27 33.85 2.55
C THR A 228 -29.44 33.58 3.80
N ALA A 229 -28.60 34.54 4.21
CA ALA A 229 -27.73 34.36 5.37
C ALA A 229 -28.54 34.15 6.65
N GLN A 230 -28.13 33.16 7.46
CA GLN A 230 -28.75 32.84 8.74
C GLN A 230 -27.71 32.69 9.82
N THR A 231 -28.09 33.01 11.05
CA THR A 231 -27.35 32.67 12.26
C THR A 231 -28.23 31.80 13.13
N LEU A 232 -27.80 30.57 13.41
CA LEU A 232 -28.48 29.66 14.32
C LEU A 232 -27.58 29.44 15.54
N PHE A 233 -28.19 29.12 16.68
CA PHE A 233 -27.43 28.67 17.83
C PHE A 233 -27.13 27.18 17.68
N ASP A 234 -28.10 26.32 17.96
CA ASP A 234 -27.99 24.87 17.80
C ASP A 234 -28.74 24.39 16.55
N LEU A 235 -28.15 23.41 15.85
CA LEU A 235 -28.80 22.70 14.74
C LEU A 235 -28.79 21.21 15.01
N ARG A 236 -29.97 20.59 15.05
CA ARG A 236 -30.14 19.14 15.19
C ARG A 236 -30.84 18.56 13.97
N LEU A 237 -30.24 17.54 13.36
CA LEU A 237 -30.74 16.88 12.15
C LEU A 237 -30.86 15.37 12.39
N ASP A 238 -32.07 14.85 12.33
CA ASP A 238 -32.38 13.44 12.60
C ASP A 238 -33.25 12.81 11.51
N ASN A 239 -33.16 11.48 11.40
CA ASN A 239 -34.03 10.63 10.58
C ASN A 239 -34.17 11.07 9.12
N GLY A 240 -33.05 11.40 8.45
CA GLY A 240 -33.09 11.80 7.04
C GLY A 240 -33.29 13.29 6.81
N SER A 241 -33.06 14.12 7.84
CA SER A 241 -33.25 15.55 7.73
C SER A 241 -32.18 16.20 6.86
N THR A 242 -32.59 17.20 6.09
CA THR A 242 -31.72 17.91 5.15
C THR A 242 -31.84 19.43 5.33
N VAL A 243 -30.71 20.12 5.23
CA VAL A 243 -30.67 21.58 5.10
C VAL A 243 -30.17 21.91 3.70
N ASN A 244 -31.10 22.26 2.82
CA ASN A 244 -30.82 22.67 1.46
C ASN A 244 -30.50 24.16 1.42
N ILE A 245 -29.31 24.49 0.94
CA ILE A 245 -28.88 25.86 0.76
C ILE A 245 -28.99 26.18 -0.74
N SER A 246 -29.63 27.30 -1.10
CA SER A 246 -29.67 27.81 -2.47
C SER A 246 -28.77 29.04 -2.61
N GLY A 247 -28.09 29.15 -3.75
CA GLY A 247 -27.05 30.17 -3.95
C GLY A 247 -25.82 29.92 -3.07
N SER A 248 -25.27 30.99 -2.48
CA SER A 248 -24.10 30.92 -1.59
C SER A 248 -24.20 31.82 -0.36
N PRO A 249 -25.33 31.81 0.39
CA PRO A 249 -25.39 32.50 1.66
C PRO A 249 -24.44 31.84 2.67
N THR A 250 -23.97 32.64 3.62
CA THR A 250 -23.26 32.11 4.80
C THR A 250 -24.28 31.68 5.83
N ILE A 251 -24.18 30.43 6.28
CA ILE A 251 -24.91 29.92 7.43
C ILE A 251 -23.94 29.90 8.61
N THR A 252 -24.26 30.62 9.67
CA THR A 252 -23.43 30.68 10.89
C THR A 252 -24.04 29.82 11.97
N ILE A 253 -23.24 28.94 12.59
CA ILE A 253 -23.66 28.12 13.73
C ILE A 253 -22.86 28.56 14.96
N ASN A 254 -23.57 29.09 15.96
CA ASN A 254 -22.99 29.63 17.19
C ASN A 254 -22.96 28.65 18.37
N GLY A 255 -23.58 27.49 18.22
CA GLY A 255 -23.66 26.44 19.23
C GLY A 255 -23.12 25.13 18.70
N THR A 256 -23.97 24.11 18.68
CA THR A 256 -23.61 22.73 18.37
C THR A 256 -24.38 22.20 17.18
N ILE A 257 -23.74 21.31 16.43
CA ILE A 257 -24.40 20.53 15.38
C ILE A 257 -24.59 19.11 15.94
N ARG A 258 -25.82 18.61 15.94
CA ARG A 258 -26.15 17.28 16.43
C ARG A 258 -26.86 16.48 15.36
N SER A 259 -26.51 15.20 15.27
CA SER A 259 -27.25 14.23 14.49
C SER A 259 -27.37 12.95 15.31
N THR A 260 -28.62 12.55 15.57
CA THR A 260 -28.92 11.48 16.52
C THR A 260 -29.46 10.19 15.92
N SER A 261 -29.80 10.23 14.63
CA SER A 261 -30.23 9.06 13.87
C SER A 261 -30.24 9.33 12.37
N GLY A 262 -29.96 8.32 11.57
CA GLY A 262 -30.14 8.31 10.11
C GLY A 262 -29.05 9.04 9.32
N TYR A 263 -29.33 9.23 8.03
CA TYR A 263 -28.44 9.90 7.08
C TYR A 263 -28.90 11.35 6.87
N ASN A 264 -28.19 12.29 7.48
CA ASN A 264 -28.57 13.70 7.48
C ASN A 264 -27.58 14.54 6.66
N SER A 265 -28.04 15.65 6.11
CA SER A 265 -27.18 16.52 5.29
C SER A 265 -27.33 18.00 5.62
N LEU A 266 -26.21 18.72 5.55
CA LEU A 266 -26.11 20.17 5.68
C LEU A 266 -25.43 20.74 4.44
N GLY A 267 -26.21 21.47 3.66
CA GLY A 267 -25.83 22.01 2.36
C GLY A 267 -25.70 20.95 1.27
N ASN A 268 -25.49 21.43 0.06
CA ASN A 268 -25.53 20.63 -1.16
C ASN A 268 -24.47 21.05 -2.19
N ASN A 269 -23.61 22.02 -1.89
CA ASN A 269 -22.54 22.47 -2.78
C ASN A 269 -21.32 22.99 -2.00
N ALA A 270 -20.11 22.56 -2.41
CA ALA A 270 -18.84 22.97 -1.84
C ALA A 270 -18.58 24.49 -1.82
N SER A 271 -19.19 25.26 -2.74
CA SER A 271 -19.05 26.72 -2.81
C SER A 271 -19.80 27.46 -1.69
N GLN A 272 -20.72 26.76 -1.00
CA GLN A 272 -21.44 27.30 0.15
C GLN A 272 -20.54 27.31 1.38
N LYS A 273 -20.84 28.22 2.32
CA LYS A 273 -20.03 28.42 3.52
C LYS A 273 -20.83 28.15 4.79
N LEU A 274 -20.27 27.29 5.63
CA LEU A 274 -20.67 27.12 7.03
C LEU A 274 -19.66 27.82 7.92
N ASP A 275 -20.09 28.88 8.60
CA ASP A 275 -19.24 29.70 9.47
C ASP A 275 -19.41 29.27 10.93
N PHE A 276 -18.28 29.06 11.63
CA PHE A 276 -18.24 28.71 13.04
C PHE A 276 -18.00 29.92 13.97
N GLY A 277 -17.95 31.14 13.44
CA GLY A 277 -17.86 32.38 14.22
C GLY A 277 -16.55 32.51 15.00
N GLY A 278 -15.47 31.91 14.53
CA GLY A 278 -14.14 31.92 15.14
C GLY A 278 -13.96 31.01 16.35
N ALA A 279 -14.99 30.26 16.76
CA ALA A 279 -14.98 29.44 17.97
C ALA A 279 -14.82 27.94 17.69
N LEU A 280 -14.65 27.17 18.76
CA LEU A 280 -14.73 25.71 18.73
C LEU A 280 -16.21 25.28 18.76
N ARG A 281 -16.62 24.48 17.77
CA ARG A 281 -17.97 23.93 17.66
C ARG A 281 -17.97 22.43 17.86
N GLN A 282 -18.89 21.94 18.69
CA GLN A 282 -19.09 20.51 18.83
C GLN A 282 -19.97 20.00 17.69
N ILE A 283 -19.51 18.96 17.01
CA ILE A 283 -20.30 18.18 16.07
C ILE A 283 -20.48 16.79 16.69
N ASN A 284 -21.69 16.49 17.13
CA ASN A 284 -22.02 15.21 17.75
C ASN A 284 -22.85 14.37 16.79
N VAL A 285 -22.28 13.26 16.32
CA VAL A 285 -22.98 12.24 15.53
C VAL A 285 -23.05 10.98 16.39
N THR A 286 -24.26 10.54 16.74
CA THR A 286 -24.57 9.49 17.73
C THR A 286 -23.81 8.18 17.59
N SER A 287 -23.78 7.39 18.65
CA SER A 287 -22.94 6.19 18.78
C SER A 287 -23.36 4.96 17.99
N VAL A 288 -24.47 4.98 17.26
CA VAL A 288 -24.93 3.79 16.54
C VAL A 288 -24.17 3.68 15.21
N PRO A 289 -23.56 2.52 14.91
CA PRO A 289 -22.95 2.29 13.60
C PRO A 289 -23.98 2.53 12.47
N GLY A 290 -23.65 3.43 11.54
CA GLY A 290 -24.49 3.74 10.37
C GLY A 290 -25.11 5.14 10.36
N ASP A 291 -25.18 5.83 11.50
CA ASP A 291 -25.59 7.23 11.54
C ASP A 291 -24.53 8.12 10.90
N LEU A 292 -24.96 9.00 10.00
CA LEU A 292 -24.08 9.83 9.19
C LEU A 292 -24.63 11.25 9.09
N LEU A 293 -23.74 12.22 9.28
CA LEU A 293 -23.98 13.62 8.94
C LEU A 293 -23.02 14.04 7.83
N SER A 294 -23.54 14.37 6.66
CA SER A 294 -22.75 14.97 5.57
C SER A 294 -22.84 16.48 5.60
N ILE A 295 -21.70 17.15 5.76
CA ILE A 295 -21.60 18.60 5.55
C ILE A 295 -20.99 18.81 4.16
N ASN A 296 -21.83 19.21 3.21
CA ASN A 296 -21.44 19.38 1.80
C ASN A 296 -21.06 20.83 1.49
N THR A 297 -20.67 21.61 2.50
CA THR A 297 -20.26 23.03 2.39
C THR A 297 -18.85 23.20 2.90
N SER A 298 -18.13 24.22 2.42
CA SER A 298 -16.82 24.56 2.98
C SER A 298 -17.00 25.15 4.37
N ILE A 299 -16.30 24.62 5.36
CA ILE A 299 -16.31 25.14 6.72
C ILE A 299 -15.28 26.27 6.83
N VAL A 300 -15.67 27.38 7.43
CA VAL A 300 -14.82 28.56 7.57
C VAL A 300 -14.85 29.11 8.99
N ASN A 301 -13.78 29.82 9.36
CA ASN A 301 -13.73 30.68 10.54
C ASN A 301 -14.12 29.94 11.85
N GLY A 302 -13.23 29.09 12.34
CA GLY A 302 -13.40 28.37 13.60
C GLY A 302 -12.77 26.98 13.56
N ARG A 303 -13.16 26.12 14.49
CA ARG A 303 -12.67 24.74 14.64
C ARG A 303 -13.80 23.83 15.08
N PHE A 304 -13.64 22.52 14.91
CA PHE A 304 -14.59 21.54 15.43
C PHE A 304 -13.98 20.50 16.37
N ILE A 305 -14.82 19.98 17.26
CA ILE A 305 -14.61 18.71 17.96
C ILE A 305 -15.70 17.72 17.56
N LYS A 306 -15.29 16.62 16.92
CA LYS A 306 -16.18 15.53 16.56
C LYS A 306 -16.32 14.56 17.73
N THR A 307 -17.54 14.41 18.22
CA THR A 307 -17.92 13.48 19.30
C THR A 307 -18.97 12.46 18.83
N GLY A 308 -19.25 11.46 19.65
CA GLY A 308 -20.20 10.38 19.34
C GLY A 308 -19.63 9.37 18.33
N GLY A 309 -20.22 8.18 18.24
CA GLY A 309 -19.64 7.06 17.49
C GLY A 309 -19.91 7.03 15.98
N GLY A 310 -20.77 7.91 15.47
CA GLY A 310 -21.19 7.92 14.06
C GLY A 310 -20.21 8.67 13.15
N ILE A 311 -20.58 8.80 11.88
CA ILE A 311 -19.71 9.32 10.82
C ILE A 311 -20.02 10.80 10.55
N LEU A 312 -19.00 11.65 10.63
CA LEU A 312 -19.03 13.00 10.07
C LEU A 312 -18.38 12.97 8.69
N GLN A 313 -19.17 13.20 7.65
CA GLN A 313 -18.74 13.20 6.27
C GLN A 313 -18.45 14.63 5.78
N LEU A 314 -17.25 14.87 5.24
CA LEU A 314 -16.72 16.17 4.79
C LEU A 314 -16.08 16.00 3.40
N PHE A 315 -16.90 15.98 2.35
CA PHE A 315 -16.43 15.96 0.94
C PHE A 315 -16.58 17.31 0.24
N SER A 316 -16.82 18.37 1.00
CA SER A 316 -16.80 19.72 0.45
C SER A 316 -15.41 20.12 -0.03
N GLY A 317 -15.35 21.25 -0.73
CA GLY A 317 -14.08 21.87 -1.12
C GLY A 317 -13.24 22.27 0.09
N ALA A 318 -12.07 22.86 -0.19
CA ALA A 318 -11.12 23.25 0.85
C ALA A 318 -11.78 24.07 1.97
N SER A 319 -11.66 23.58 3.20
CA SER A 319 -12.17 24.26 4.40
C SER A 319 -11.05 25.06 5.07
N SER A 320 -11.39 26.17 5.72
CA SER A 320 -10.43 27.10 6.33
C SER A 320 -10.68 27.25 7.83
N TYR A 321 -9.94 26.45 8.60
CA TYR A 321 -10.03 26.43 10.07
C TYR A 321 -9.02 27.39 10.70
N THR A 322 -9.35 27.97 11.85
CA THR A 322 -8.49 28.90 12.59
C THR A 322 -7.59 28.21 13.62
N GLY A 323 -7.38 26.88 13.45
CA GLY A 323 -6.42 26.07 14.22
C GLY A 323 -6.77 24.58 14.17
N GLN A 324 -6.26 23.81 15.14
CA GLN A 324 -6.38 22.35 15.15
C GLN A 324 -7.79 21.84 15.51
N ASN A 325 -8.36 21.00 14.64
CA ASN A 325 -9.61 20.25 14.87
C ASN A 325 -9.35 18.99 15.70
N VAL A 326 -10.38 18.45 16.34
CA VAL A 326 -10.25 17.26 17.21
C VAL A 326 -11.27 16.20 16.83
N VAL A 327 -10.82 14.96 16.68
CA VAL A 327 -11.70 13.79 16.53
C VAL A 327 -11.58 12.97 17.81
N SER A 328 -12.58 13.06 18.68
CA SER A 328 -12.58 12.37 19.97
C SER A 328 -13.42 11.09 19.99
N GLY A 329 -14.23 10.85 18.95
CA GLY A 329 -15.05 9.65 18.84
C GLY A 329 -15.67 9.48 17.44
N GLY A 330 -15.95 8.23 17.08
CA GLY A 330 -16.47 7.85 15.77
C GLY A 330 -15.47 8.08 14.65
N SER A 331 -15.98 8.32 13.44
CA SER A 331 -15.15 8.56 12.25
C SER A 331 -15.41 9.93 11.65
N VAL A 332 -14.35 10.55 11.14
CA VAL A 332 -14.43 11.65 10.18
C VAL A 332 -14.02 11.12 8.81
N TRP A 333 -14.84 11.33 7.78
CA TRP A 333 -14.63 10.77 6.43
C TRP A 333 -14.69 11.84 5.35
N GLY A 334 -13.72 11.87 4.42
CA GLY A 334 -13.61 12.97 3.46
C GLY A 334 -12.25 13.04 2.74
N ASN A 335 -11.98 14.20 2.15
CA ASN A 335 -10.76 14.47 1.39
C ASN A 335 -9.68 15.12 2.28
N ALA A 336 -8.40 14.96 1.94
CA ALA A 336 -7.28 15.53 2.71
C ALA A 336 -7.43 17.04 2.99
N ASP A 337 -8.01 17.78 2.04
CA ASP A 337 -8.17 19.24 2.12
C ASP A 337 -9.42 19.70 2.90
N SER A 338 -10.32 18.79 3.31
CA SER A 338 -11.58 19.18 3.95
C SER A 338 -11.47 19.33 5.48
N PHE A 339 -10.39 18.87 6.09
CA PHE A 339 -10.29 18.77 7.54
C PHE A 339 -9.32 19.76 8.22
N GLY A 340 -8.39 20.36 7.49
CA GLY A 340 -7.26 21.08 8.09
C GLY A 340 -6.42 20.18 9.02
N THR A 341 -5.70 20.78 9.97
CA THR A 341 -4.92 20.02 10.95
C THR A 341 -5.82 19.36 11.99
N ILE A 342 -5.57 18.08 12.32
CA ILE A 342 -6.39 17.29 13.25
C ILE A 342 -5.55 16.61 14.34
N LEU A 343 -6.05 16.67 15.58
CA LEU A 343 -5.74 15.70 16.64
C LEU A 343 -6.74 14.54 16.58
N ASN A 344 -6.27 13.39 16.09
CA ASN A 344 -7.01 12.16 15.93
C ASN A 344 -6.88 11.28 17.18
N ASN A 345 -7.96 11.16 17.96
CA ASN A 345 -8.06 10.23 19.08
C ASN A 345 -9.07 9.11 18.81
N ALA A 346 -9.57 8.98 17.57
CA ALA A 346 -10.50 7.92 17.17
C ALA A 346 -10.16 7.41 15.76
N ASN A 347 -10.98 7.70 14.75
CA ASN A 347 -10.75 7.24 13.38
C ASN A 347 -10.92 8.36 12.34
N ILE A 348 -10.00 8.42 11.38
CA ILE A 348 -10.10 9.27 10.20
C ILE A 348 -10.12 8.37 8.97
N ARG A 349 -10.99 8.68 8.01
CA ARG A 349 -11.10 8.01 6.72
C ARG A 349 -10.82 9.00 5.60
N LEU A 350 -9.90 8.66 4.71
CA LEU A 350 -9.42 9.54 3.64
C LEU A 350 -9.73 8.94 2.27
N PHE A 351 -10.33 9.74 1.40
CA PHE A 351 -10.73 9.30 0.06
C PHE A 351 -9.85 9.85 -1.07
N SER A 352 -9.51 11.13 -1.03
CA SER A 352 -8.62 11.74 -2.03
C SER A 352 -7.79 12.90 -1.47
N GLY A 353 -6.70 13.22 -2.16
CA GLY A 353 -5.86 14.38 -1.89
C GLY A 353 -4.45 14.04 -1.37
N VAL A 354 -3.73 15.07 -0.94
CA VAL A 354 -2.35 14.96 -0.44
C VAL A 354 -2.26 15.62 0.93
N LEU A 355 -1.74 14.89 1.92
CA LEU A 355 -1.46 15.44 3.24
C LEU A 355 -0.08 16.08 3.29
N ALA A 356 -0.02 17.33 3.72
CA ALA A 356 1.21 17.94 4.18
C ALA A 356 1.69 17.29 5.50
N ALA A 357 2.97 17.45 5.83
CA ALA A 357 3.53 16.94 7.08
C ALA A 357 2.74 17.43 8.31
N ASN A 358 2.53 16.54 9.29
CA ASN A 358 1.83 16.83 10.54
C ASN A 358 0.40 17.37 10.40
N THR A 359 -0.30 17.01 9.31
CA THR A 359 -1.73 17.31 9.18
C THR A 359 -2.54 16.50 10.18
N ILE A 360 -2.16 15.23 10.44
CA ILE A 360 -2.82 14.33 11.38
C ILE A 360 -1.83 13.91 12.48
N SER A 361 -2.27 14.00 13.73
CA SER A 361 -1.53 13.64 14.95
C SER A 361 -2.43 12.85 15.92
N GLY A 362 -1.88 12.25 16.98
CA GLY A 362 -2.67 11.64 18.07
C GLY A 362 -2.64 10.10 18.11
N ILE A 363 -3.51 9.49 18.90
CA ILE A 363 -3.48 8.02 19.13
C ILE A 363 -4.41 7.23 18.21
N GLY A 364 -5.28 7.92 17.45
CA GLY A 364 -6.28 7.30 16.58
C GLY A 364 -5.69 6.65 15.33
N SER A 365 -6.53 5.87 14.65
CA SER A 365 -6.19 5.19 13.39
C SER A 365 -6.61 6.00 12.17
N VAL A 366 -5.95 5.74 11.04
CA VAL A 366 -6.32 6.30 9.74
C VAL A 366 -6.68 5.17 8.78
N THR A 367 -7.74 5.34 8.00
CA THR A 367 -8.15 4.44 6.93
C THR A 367 -8.06 5.16 5.59
N ILE A 368 -7.41 4.53 4.61
CA ILE A 368 -7.30 5.02 3.24
C ILE A 368 -8.36 4.29 2.40
N ASP A 369 -9.42 5.00 2.02
CA ASP A 369 -10.52 4.47 1.20
C ASP A 369 -10.30 4.67 -0.31
N GLY A 370 -9.44 5.61 -0.70
CA GLY A 370 -9.15 5.92 -2.11
C GLY A 370 -7.66 6.13 -2.36
N ALA A 371 -7.28 7.22 -3.02
CA ALA A 371 -5.89 7.51 -3.38
C ALA A 371 -5.34 8.70 -2.60
N ILE A 372 -4.37 8.45 -1.72
CA ILE A 372 -3.84 9.45 -0.77
C ILE A 372 -2.33 9.53 -0.85
N GLY A 373 -1.82 10.77 -0.98
CA GLY A 373 -0.39 11.07 -0.93
C GLY A 373 0.02 11.60 0.43
N TYR A 374 1.11 11.09 0.99
CA TYR A 374 1.78 11.69 2.14
C TYR A 374 3.01 12.45 1.64
N ALA A 375 2.92 13.79 1.58
CA ALA A 375 4.04 14.65 1.21
C ALA A 375 5.05 14.83 2.36
N GLY A 376 4.71 14.36 3.56
CA GLY A 376 5.58 14.31 4.72
C GLY A 376 4.96 13.48 5.84
N PRO A 377 5.72 13.23 6.92
CA PRO A 377 5.32 12.33 7.98
C PRO A 377 4.07 12.82 8.72
N GLN A 378 3.24 11.88 9.12
CA GLN A 378 2.14 12.09 10.05
C GLN A 378 2.54 11.52 11.42
N THR A 379 2.01 12.10 12.51
CA THR A 379 2.41 11.77 13.89
C THR A 379 1.33 11.02 14.66
N TYR A 380 0.35 10.44 13.96
CA TYR A 380 -0.60 9.54 14.61
C TYR A 380 0.02 8.16 14.84
N THR A 381 -0.39 7.47 15.91
CA THR A 381 0.20 6.18 16.30
C THR A 381 -0.73 4.98 16.15
N GLY A 382 -2.01 5.19 15.82
CA GLY A 382 -3.00 4.10 15.72
C GLY A 382 -2.92 3.24 14.46
N GLY A 383 -1.93 3.45 13.60
CA GLY A 383 -1.74 2.69 12.36
C GLY A 383 -2.59 3.17 11.18
N THR A 384 -2.28 2.64 10.00
CA THR A 384 -2.90 3.00 8.71
C THR A 384 -3.50 1.77 8.04
N ALA A 385 -4.83 1.71 7.95
CA ALA A 385 -5.54 0.66 7.24
C ALA A 385 -5.81 1.06 5.79
N LEU A 386 -5.43 0.23 4.84
CA LEU A 386 -5.70 0.37 3.43
C LEU A 386 -6.97 -0.40 3.08
N ALA A 387 -8.02 0.29 2.63
CA ALA A 387 -9.24 -0.36 2.15
C ALA A 387 -9.00 -1.08 0.81
N ASN A 388 -9.99 -1.88 0.38
CA ASN A 388 -9.90 -2.56 -0.91
C ASN A 388 -9.74 -1.57 -2.07
N SER A 389 -8.82 -1.87 -2.99
CA SER A 389 -8.46 -1.05 -4.15
C SER A 389 -7.95 0.36 -3.82
N SER A 390 -7.49 0.59 -2.59
CA SER A 390 -6.89 1.87 -2.19
C SER A 390 -5.42 1.99 -2.59
N LEU A 391 -4.94 3.24 -2.66
CA LEU A 391 -3.56 3.60 -2.96
C LEU A 391 -3.04 4.58 -1.91
N LEU A 392 -1.95 4.21 -1.24
CA LEU A 392 -1.16 5.13 -0.42
C LEU A 392 0.19 5.36 -1.12
N TYR A 393 0.60 6.62 -1.28
CA TYR A 393 1.88 6.96 -1.89
C TYR A 393 2.65 8.03 -1.12
N GLY A 394 3.98 8.00 -1.21
CA GLY A 394 4.90 8.88 -0.50
C GLY A 394 6.32 8.34 -0.56
N ASP A 395 7.27 9.04 0.06
CA ASP A 395 8.63 8.51 0.26
C ASP A 395 8.73 7.72 1.58
N ALA A 396 9.88 7.08 1.82
CA ALA A 396 10.11 6.31 3.03
C ALA A 396 10.09 7.14 4.34
N ASN A 397 10.29 8.47 4.27
CA ASN A 397 10.24 9.34 5.44
C ASN A 397 8.81 9.76 5.78
N ALA A 398 7.91 9.77 4.80
CA ALA A 398 6.50 10.11 4.99
C ALA A 398 5.66 8.90 5.42
N LEU A 399 6.00 7.71 4.93
CA LEU A 399 5.26 6.47 5.16
C LEU A 399 5.76 5.76 6.44
N LEU A 400 5.12 6.06 7.58
CA LEU A 400 5.53 5.61 8.91
C LEU A 400 4.48 4.73 9.59
N GLY A 401 4.91 3.97 10.59
CA GLY A 401 4.05 3.17 11.47
C GLY A 401 3.59 1.85 10.85
N ALA A 402 2.56 1.23 11.45
CA ALA A 402 1.95 0.03 10.89
C ALA A 402 1.04 0.40 9.72
N ILE A 403 1.21 -0.30 8.58
CA ILE A 403 0.36 -0.19 7.40
C ILE A 403 -0.19 -1.58 7.09
N ASP A 404 -1.51 -1.74 7.16
CA ASP A 404 -2.18 -3.01 6.93
C ASP A 404 -3.27 -2.92 5.87
N CYS A 405 -3.54 -4.03 5.17
CA CYS A 405 -4.71 -4.18 4.30
C CYS A 405 -5.64 -5.23 4.94
N PRO A 406 -6.55 -4.83 5.84
CA PRO A 406 -7.40 -5.75 6.56
C PRO A 406 -8.53 -6.28 5.67
N GLY A 407 -8.92 -7.54 5.87
CA GLY A 407 -10.05 -8.17 5.20
C GLY A 407 -9.65 -9.23 4.17
N VAL A 408 -10.31 -10.38 4.22
CA VAL A 408 -10.08 -11.48 3.26
C VAL A 408 -10.57 -11.06 1.87
N GLY A 409 -9.70 -11.18 0.87
CA GLY A 409 -10.01 -10.80 -0.52
C GLY A 409 -9.74 -9.33 -0.85
N ASN A 410 -9.45 -8.49 0.16
CA ASN A 410 -9.03 -7.12 -0.09
C ASN A 410 -7.62 -7.10 -0.70
N SER A 411 -7.35 -6.09 -1.54
CA SER A 411 -6.03 -5.81 -2.08
C SER A 411 -5.80 -4.30 -2.11
N ALA A 412 -4.61 -3.85 -1.74
CA ALA A 412 -4.26 -2.43 -1.79
C ALA A 412 -2.86 -2.22 -2.38
N THR A 413 -2.53 -0.98 -2.74
CA THR A 413 -1.21 -0.61 -3.26
C THR A 413 -0.52 0.38 -2.33
N LEU A 414 0.74 0.11 -2.03
CA LEU A 414 1.67 1.05 -1.42
C LEU A 414 2.72 1.45 -2.46
N PHE A 415 2.75 2.72 -2.84
CA PHE A 415 3.69 3.24 -3.84
C PHE A 415 4.75 4.15 -3.21
N ILE A 416 5.97 3.62 -3.10
CA ILE A 416 7.11 4.30 -2.51
C ILE A 416 7.88 5.05 -3.62
N GLN A 417 7.74 6.36 -3.62
CA GLN A 417 8.44 7.26 -4.55
C GLN A 417 9.70 7.76 -3.87
N GLN A 418 10.86 7.17 -4.18
CA GLN A 418 12.08 7.39 -3.42
C GLN A 418 13.14 8.16 -4.25
N PRO A 419 13.13 9.50 -4.25
CA PRO A 419 14.04 10.30 -5.07
C PRO A 419 15.51 10.26 -4.60
N ALA A 420 15.74 10.05 -3.30
CA ALA A 420 17.07 9.97 -2.68
C ALA A 420 17.14 8.76 -1.75
N ASN A 421 18.34 8.32 -1.35
CA ASN A 421 18.48 7.16 -0.48
C ASN A 421 17.74 7.36 0.85
N GLY A 422 17.05 6.34 1.34
CA GLY A 422 16.28 6.42 2.58
C GLY A 422 15.89 5.06 3.15
N THR A 423 15.49 5.04 4.42
CA THR A 423 15.13 3.82 5.14
C THR A 423 13.63 3.77 5.37
N PHE A 424 12.99 2.69 4.91
CA PHE A 424 11.58 2.40 5.15
C PHE A 424 11.39 1.82 6.56
N ASN A 425 10.79 2.60 7.45
CA ASN A 425 10.62 2.25 8.87
C ASN A 425 9.23 1.73 9.23
N ALA A 426 8.31 1.66 8.25
CA ALA A 426 6.98 1.12 8.47
C ALA A 426 6.96 -0.41 8.43
N THR A 427 5.95 -1.01 9.06
CA THR A 427 5.69 -2.46 9.01
C THR A 427 4.46 -2.75 8.16
N LEU A 428 4.56 -3.71 7.25
CA LEU A 428 3.51 -4.05 6.30
C LEU A 428 2.84 -5.38 6.63
N SER A 429 1.51 -5.45 6.51
CA SER A 429 0.74 -6.69 6.68
C SER A 429 -0.51 -6.76 5.81
N GLY A 430 -1.03 -7.96 5.58
CA GLY A 430 -2.18 -8.17 4.69
C GLY A 430 -1.80 -8.10 3.21
N ASN A 431 -2.79 -8.02 2.32
CA ASN A 431 -2.55 -8.08 0.88
C ASN A 431 -2.22 -6.69 0.30
N ILE A 432 -0.97 -6.25 0.51
CA ILE A 432 -0.42 -4.99 0.02
C ILE A 432 0.54 -5.28 -1.12
N SER A 433 0.26 -4.73 -2.31
CA SER A 433 1.25 -4.67 -3.39
C SER A 433 2.15 -3.46 -3.19
N VAL A 434 3.45 -3.69 -3.04
CA VAL A 434 4.47 -2.66 -2.82
C VAL A 434 5.14 -2.35 -4.14
N SER A 435 5.11 -1.09 -4.55
CA SER A 435 5.81 -0.59 -5.73
C SER A 435 6.82 0.47 -5.33
N LYS A 436 8.02 0.43 -5.90
CA LYS A 436 9.11 1.38 -5.64
C LYS A 436 9.62 1.95 -6.96
N SER A 437 9.70 3.28 -7.03
CA SER A 437 10.22 4.04 -8.18
C SER A 437 11.25 5.09 -7.77
N LEU A 438 11.83 5.78 -8.78
CA LEU A 438 12.83 6.84 -8.66
C LEU A 438 14.23 6.35 -8.20
N ALA A 439 15.22 7.22 -8.34
CA ALA A 439 16.64 6.83 -8.33
C ALA A 439 17.22 6.44 -6.96
N GLY A 440 16.57 6.82 -5.85
CA GLY A 440 17.08 6.54 -4.50
C GLY A 440 17.07 5.06 -4.15
N VAL A 441 18.10 4.62 -3.44
CA VAL A 441 18.17 3.29 -2.82
C VAL A 441 17.22 3.25 -1.62
N LEU A 442 16.31 2.27 -1.61
CA LEU A 442 15.41 2.03 -0.49
C LEU A 442 16.01 0.98 0.44
N ALA A 443 16.40 1.36 1.65
CA ALA A 443 16.75 0.41 2.68
C ALA A 443 15.45 -0.09 3.34
N ILE A 444 15.18 -1.38 3.28
CA ILE A 444 13.92 -1.98 3.74
C ILE A 444 14.19 -3.14 4.71
N GLY A 445 13.50 -3.10 5.85
CA GLY A 445 13.68 -4.06 6.94
C GLY A 445 12.40 -4.27 7.74
N GLY A 446 12.56 -4.64 9.01
CA GLY A 446 11.44 -4.91 9.92
C GLY A 446 10.80 -6.29 9.69
N THR A 447 9.64 -6.50 10.32
CA THR A 447 8.88 -7.75 10.24
C THR A 447 7.67 -7.54 9.32
N ASN A 448 7.88 -7.59 8.00
CA ASN A 448 6.78 -7.47 7.06
C ASN A 448 6.13 -8.83 6.80
N THR A 449 4.81 -8.88 6.82
CA THR A 449 3.98 -10.07 6.61
C THR A 449 2.99 -9.89 5.47
N HIS A 450 3.18 -8.87 4.64
CA HIS A 450 2.31 -8.64 3.49
C HIS A 450 2.47 -9.72 2.43
N THR A 451 1.38 -9.99 1.72
CA THR A 451 1.28 -11.09 0.73
C THR A 451 1.19 -10.59 -0.71
N GLY A 452 1.03 -9.29 -0.93
CA GLY A 452 0.91 -8.71 -2.27
C GLY A 452 2.26 -8.60 -2.98
N LEU A 453 2.22 -8.23 -4.26
CA LEU A 453 3.40 -8.22 -5.14
C LEU A 453 4.41 -7.15 -4.72
N ASN A 454 5.70 -7.42 -4.96
CA ASN A 454 6.79 -6.47 -4.72
C ASN A 454 7.42 -6.08 -6.07
N PHE A 455 7.22 -4.84 -6.50
CA PHE A 455 7.75 -4.29 -7.75
C PHE A 455 8.76 -3.17 -7.48
N PHE A 456 10.05 -3.46 -7.58
CA PHE A 456 11.11 -2.50 -7.29
C PHE A 456 11.88 -2.24 -8.57
N THR A 457 11.55 -1.16 -9.29
CA THR A 457 11.97 -1.01 -10.70
C THR A 457 13.16 -0.08 -10.90
N ASP A 458 13.35 0.93 -10.05
CA ASP A 458 14.38 1.97 -10.22
C ASP A 458 15.28 2.14 -8.99
N GLY A 459 16.53 2.55 -9.23
CA GLY A 459 17.52 2.82 -8.19
C GLY A 459 18.10 1.53 -7.63
N GLY A 460 17.75 1.21 -6.38
CA GLY A 460 18.19 -0.02 -5.73
C GLY A 460 17.49 -0.30 -4.42
N VAL A 461 17.89 -1.42 -3.80
CA VAL A 461 17.41 -1.84 -2.49
C VAL A 461 18.58 -2.25 -1.58
N ASN A 462 18.50 -1.88 -0.31
CA ASN A 462 19.34 -2.45 0.75
C ASN A 462 18.45 -3.29 1.69
N ILE A 463 18.71 -4.59 1.74
CA ILE A 463 17.91 -5.56 2.49
C ILE A 463 18.42 -5.63 3.93
N LEU A 464 17.59 -5.16 4.86
CA LEU A 464 17.90 -5.07 6.29
C LEU A 464 17.30 -6.21 7.13
N SER A 465 16.39 -7.02 6.58
CA SER A 465 15.79 -8.19 7.25
C SER A 465 15.40 -9.28 6.24
N ASP A 466 15.25 -10.53 6.70
CA ASP A 466 14.83 -11.66 5.85
C ASP A 466 13.36 -11.54 5.39
N THR A 467 12.56 -10.79 6.15
CA THR A 467 11.14 -10.56 5.87
C THR A 467 10.89 -9.22 5.20
N ALA A 468 11.94 -8.54 4.69
CA ALA A 468 11.82 -7.19 4.15
C ALA A 468 10.74 -7.06 3.06
N PHE A 469 10.53 -8.09 2.24
CA PHE A 469 9.57 -8.12 1.13
C PHE A 469 8.28 -8.90 1.43
N GLY A 470 8.01 -9.30 2.69
CA GLY A 470 6.87 -10.15 3.01
C GLY A 470 6.93 -11.49 2.29
N SER A 471 5.81 -12.05 1.86
CA SER A 471 5.73 -13.36 1.19
C SER A 471 5.29 -13.33 -0.28
N GLY A 472 4.88 -12.17 -0.79
CA GLY A 472 4.45 -12.03 -2.18
C GLY A 472 5.60 -12.12 -3.18
N THR A 473 5.27 -12.35 -4.45
CA THR A 473 6.23 -12.42 -5.57
C THR A 473 7.08 -11.16 -5.66
N LEU A 474 8.34 -11.32 -6.06
CA LEU A 474 9.34 -10.26 -6.12
C LEU A 474 9.83 -10.02 -7.56
N LEU A 475 9.80 -8.76 -7.99
CA LEU A 475 10.49 -8.24 -9.17
C LEU A 475 11.52 -7.20 -8.74
N LEU A 476 12.75 -7.37 -9.21
CA LEU A 476 13.85 -6.43 -8.99
C LEU A 476 14.34 -5.89 -10.34
N GLY A 477 14.42 -4.57 -10.45
CA GLY A 477 14.91 -3.83 -11.60
C GLY A 477 13.94 -3.71 -12.77
N ASN A 478 14.40 -2.98 -13.79
CA ASN A 478 13.73 -2.75 -15.06
C ASN A 478 14.69 -3.10 -16.23
N THR A 479 14.27 -2.87 -17.46
CA THR A 479 15.06 -3.18 -18.67
C THR A 479 15.99 -2.06 -19.14
N ALA A 480 15.88 -0.86 -18.56
CA ALA A 480 16.53 0.37 -19.03
C ALA A 480 17.74 0.76 -18.19
N THR A 481 17.72 0.51 -16.88
CA THR A 481 18.74 0.96 -15.92
C THR A 481 19.14 -0.15 -14.97
N THR A 482 20.40 -0.15 -14.56
CA THR A 482 20.91 -1.04 -13.52
C THR A 482 20.17 -0.81 -12.20
N PHE A 483 19.73 -1.90 -11.57
CA PHE A 483 19.14 -1.91 -10.24
C PHE A 483 20.11 -2.54 -9.24
N THR A 484 20.53 -1.76 -8.23
CA THR A 484 21.49 -2.26 -7.24
C THR A 484 20.80 -3.04 -6.13
N VAL A 485 21.37 -4.20 -5.77
CA VAL A 485 20.91 -5.04 -4.67
C VAL A 485 22.03 -5.13 -3.63
N GLU A 486 21.76 -4.64 -2.44
CA GLU A 486 22.66 -4.73 -1.29
C GLU A 486 21.97 -5.51 -0.16
N ALA A 487 22.76 -6.24 0.63
CA ALA A 487 22.30 -6.84 1.88
C ALA A 487 23.14 -6.32 3.04
N THR A 488 22.48 -5.94 4.13
CA THR A 488 23.16 -5.63 5.39
C THR A 488 23.26 -6.90 6.24
N GLY A 489 24.44 -7.52 6.27
CA GLY A 489 24.66 -8.83 6.89
C GLY A 489 24.27 -9.99 5.99
N ASN A 490 23.92 -11.13 6.57
CA ASN A 490 23.44 -12.30 5.83
C ASN A 490 21.91 -12.26 5.74
N ARG A 491 21.38 -12.35 4.51
CA ARG A 491 19.93 -12.26 4.26
C ARG A 491 19.43 -13.43 3.43
N VAL A 492 18.27 -13.94 3.81
CA VAL A 492 17.54 -14.96 3.03
C VAL A 492 16.22 -14.36 2.57
N VAL A 493 16.05 -14.28 1.25
CA VAL A 493 14.83 -13.83 0.58
C VAL A 493 14.10 -15.06 0.07
N THR A 494 12.95 -15.37 0.66
CA THR A 494 12.15 -16.56 0.35
C THR A 494 11.11 -16.32 -0.75
N ASN A 495 10.92 -15.06 -1.15
CA ASN A 495 9.94 -14.65 -2.15
C ASN A 495 10.18 -15.36 -3.50
N PRO A 496 9.11 -15.79 -4.19
CA PRO A 496 9.21 -16.21 -5.58
C PRO A 496 9.76 -15.07 -6.44
N LEU A 497 10.92 -15.28 -7.06
CA LEU A 497 11.57 -14.27 -7.90
C LEU A 497 11.13 -14.47 -9.36
N ILE A 498 10.42 -13.49 -9.92
CA ILE A 498 10.11 -13.47 -11.36
C ILE A 498 11.28 -12.89 -12.16
N PRO A 499 11.32 -13.05 -13.51
CA PRO A 499 12.43 -12.58 -14.32
C PRO A 499 12.80 -11.12 -14.02
N PRO A 500 13.99 -10.86 -13.46
CA PRO A 500 14.39 -9.52 -13.04
C PRO A 500 14.87 -8.68 -14.22
N GLY A 501 15.03 -7.39 -13.94
CA GLY A 501 15.73 -6.42 -14.76
C GLY A 501 17.24 -6.63 -14.79
N ILE A 502 17.96 -5.56 -15.13
CA ILE A 502 19.43 -5.49 -15.03
C ILE A 502 19.81 -5.42 -13.54
N LEU A 503 20.56 -6.40 -13.02
CA LEU A 503 20.92 -6.45 -11.61
C LEU A 503 22.42 -6.25 -11.36
N GLU A 504 22.72 -5.49 -10.31
CA GLU A 504 24.07 -5.36 -9.77
C GLU A 504 24.06 -5.61 -8.26
N PHE A 505 24.68 -6.69 -7.81
CA PHE A 505 24.85 -6.99 -6.39
C PHE A 505 26.07 -6.25 -5.86
N ILE A 506 25.92 -5.49 -4.79
CA ILE A 506 26.97 -4.63 -4.20
C ILE A 506 27.08 -4.82 -2.68
N GLY A 507 28.05 -4.15 -2.06
CA GLY A 507 28.24 -4.15 -0.61
C GLY A 507 29.01 -5.38 -0.10
N GLY A 508 28.99 -5.58 1.22
CA GLY A 508 29.72 -6.66 1.89
C GLY A 508 28.85 -7.81 2.42
N GLY A 509 27.53 -7.63 2.50
CA GLY A 509 26.62 -8.66 2.98
C GLY A 509 26.34 -9.76 1.97
N SER A 510 25.87 -10.90 2.48
CA SER A 510 25.47 -12.05 1.66
C SER A 510 23.96 -12.09 1.50
N VAL A 511 23.47 -12.42 0.30
CA VAL A 511 22.05 -12.56 0.01
C VAL A 511 21.78 -13.91 -0.63
N ARG A 512 20.74 -14.61 -0.16
CA ARG A 512 20.27 -15.88 -0.74
C ARG A 512 18.81 -15.76 -1.15
N PHE A 513 18.54 -15.86 -2.44
CA PHE A 513 17.20 -16.08 -2.96
C PHE A 513 16.90 -17.58 -2.90
N SER A 514 16.13 -18.00 -1.90
CA SER A 514 15.99 -19.42 -1.53
C SER A 514 14.83 -20.14 -2.20
N ASP A 515 13.98 -19.43 -2.94
CA ASP A 515 12.88 -20.04 -3.69
C ASP A 515 13.44 -21.10 -4.66
N PRO A 516 13.02 -22.38 -4.56
CA PRO A 516 13.56 -23.44 -5.39
C PRO A 516 12.98 -23.46 -6.81
N ALA A 517 11.96 -22.66 -7.12
CA ALA A 517 11.33 -22.66 -8.43
C ALA A 517 12.32 -22.30 -9.55
N ALA A 518 12.07 -22.82 -10.75
CA ALA A 518 12.90 -22.51 -11.92
C ALA A 518 12.77 -21.03 -12.30
N LYS A 519 13.90 -20.39 -12.60
CA LYS A 519 14.05 -18.97 -12.91
C LYS A 519 14.66 -18.82 -14.29
N GLN A 520 14.17 -17.84 -15.03
CA GLN A 520 14.75 -17.43 -16.31
C GLN A 520 15.10 -15.95 -16.24
N PHE A 521 16.36 -15.63 -16.48
CA PHE A 521 16.84 -14.25 -16.49
C PHE A 521 17.19 -13.86 -17.92
N ASN A 522 16.69 -12.70 -18.32
CA ASN A 522 16.80 -12.21 -19.70
C ASN A 522 17.78 -11.05 -19.86
N LEU A 523 18.29 -10.55 -18.73
CA LEU A 523 19.12 -9.36 -18.65
C LEU A 523 20.36 -9.62 -17.78
N PRO A 524 21.39 -8.77 -17.89
CA PRO A 524 22.65 -9.00 -17.20
C PRO A 524 22.53 -9.07 -15.68
N ILE A 525 23.36 -9.92 -15.08
CA ILE A 525 23.61 -9.94 -13.64
C ILE A 525 25.09 -9.67 -13.39
N THR A 526 25.37 -8.73 -12.50
CA THR A 526 26.73 -8.36 -12.12
C THR A 526 26.93 -8.56 -10.62
N GLN A 527 27.91 -9.37 -10.23
CA GLN A 527 28.33 -9.56 -8.85
C GLN A 527 29.55 -8.66 -8.56
N ASN A 528 29.30 -7.53 -7.90
CA ASN A 528 30.32 -6.62 -7.38
C ASN A 528 30.43 -6.67 -5.84
N SER A 529 29.49 -7.32 -5.17
CA SER A 529 29.51 -7.55 -3.73
C SER A 529 30.70 -8.42 -3.33
N THR A 530 31.38 -8.06 -2.25
CA THR A 530 32.44 -8.88 -1.66
C THR A 530 31.87 -10.06 -0.87
N GLY A 531 30.56 -10.07 -0.61
CA GLY A 531 29.84 -11.16 0.04
C GLY A 531 29.48 -12.29 -0.93
N THR A 532 28.56 -13.16 -0.49
CA THR A 532 28.03 -14.26 -1.31
C THR A 532 26.60 -13.97 -1.75
N THR A 533 26.36 -13.99 -3.05
CA THR A 533 25.01 -14.01 -3.63
C THR A 533 24.67 -15.43 -4.03
N THR A 534 23.56 -15.98 -3.54
CA THR A 534 23.07 -17.31 -3.91
C THR A 534 21.70 -17.21 -4.57
N ILE A 535 21.55 -17.81 -5.74
CA ILE A 535 20.26 -17.98 -6.42
C ILE A 535 19.97 -19.49 -6.47
N ASP A 536 19.04 -19.92 -5.63
CA ASP A 536 18.59 -21.32 -5.59
C ASP A 536 17.62 -21.66 -6.73
N GLY A 537 17.44 -22.96 -6.95
CA GLY A 537 16.61 -23.49 -8.01
C GLY A 537 17.36 -23.63 -9.33
N LYS A 538 16.62 -23.98 -10.38
CA LYS A 538 17.16 -23.99 -11.74
C LYS A 538 17.24 -22.56 -12.26
N LEU A 539 18.38 -22.13 -12.78
CA LEU A 539 18.57 -20.81 -13.39
C LEU A 539 18.95 -20.94 -14.87
N THR A 540 18.18 -20.29 -15.73
CA THR A 540 18.48 -20.18 -17.17
C THR A 540 18.73 -18.73 -17.54
N MET A 541 19.94 -18.43 -18.00
CA MET A 541 20.32 -17.14 -18.59
C MET A 541 20.12 -17.18 -20.11
N THR A 542 19.36 -16.25 -20.67
CA THR A 542 19.17 -16.16 -22.14
C THR A 542 20.34 -15.45 -22.82
N SER A 543 20.33 -15.35 -24.16
CA SER A 543 21.43 -14.78 -24.95
C SER A 543 21.74 -13.30 -24.64
N GLY A 544 20.78 -12.52 -24.12
CA GLY A 544 20.97 -11.14 -23.70
C GLY A 544 21.47 -10.97 -22.26
N ALA A 545 21.67 -12.08 -21.53
CA ALA A 545 21.79 -12.09 -20.09
C ALA A 545 23.21 -12.47 -19.63
N VAL A 546 24.18 -11.60 -19.90
CA VAL A 546 25.59 -11.80 -19.51
C VAL A 546 25.72 -11.93 -17.99
N VAL A 547 26.49 -12.92 -17.54
CA VAL A 547 26.85 -13.08 -16.13
C VAL A 547 28.25 -12.53 -15.91
N THR A 548 28.39 -11.52 -15.06
CA THR A 548 29.68 -10.94 -14.69
C THR A 548 29.93 -11.11 -13.20
N VAL A 549 31.11 -11.63 -12.82
CA VAL A 549 31.51 -11.81 -11.41
C VAL A 549 32.84 -11.11 -11.17
N ASN A 550 32.79 -9.88 -10.66
CA ASN A 550 33.99 -9.07 -10.42
C ASN A 550 34.55 -9.24 -9.00
N SER A 551 33.72 -9.63 -8.04
CA SER A 551 34.13 -9.79 -6.63
C SER A 551 33.28 -10.83 -5.92
N GLY A 552 33.72 -11.24 -4.72
CA GLY A 552 32.99 -12.15 -3.85
C GLY A 552 32.63 -13.48 -4.52
N THR A 553 31.47 -14.02 -4.16
CA THR A 553 30.99 -15.30 -4.71
C THR A 553 29.57 -15.17 -5.26
N LEU A 554 29.35 -15.61 -6.49
CA LEU A 554 28.02 -15.86 -7.05
C LEU A 554 27.77 -17.37 -7.10
N ILE A 555 26.73 -17.86 -6.43
CA ILE A 555 26.33 -19.26 -6.40
C ILE A 555 25.01 -19.42 -7.16
N VAL A 556 24.99 -20.29 -8.16
CA VAL A 556 23.81 -20.54 -9.00
C VAL A 556 23.51 -22.03 -9.13
N GLY A 557 22.25 -22.34 -9.46
CA GLY A 557 21.79 -23.71 -9.69
C GLY A 557 21.47 -24.48 -8.42
N ASN A 558 21.27 -25.79 -8.54
CA ASN A 558 20.88 -26.68 -7.45
C ASN A 558 21.54 -28.05 -7.66
N PRO A 559 22.27 -28.60 -6.67
CA PRO A 559 22.99 -29.87 -6.81
C PRO A 559 22.09 -31.09 -7.07
N ALA A 560 20.79 -31.00 -6.77
CA ALA A 560 19.83 -32.08 -7.01
C ALA A 560 19.14 -32.02 -8.39
N VAL A 561 19.46 -31.02 -9.23
CA VAL A 561 18.76 -30.76 -10.48
C VAL A 561 19.69 -30.92 -11.68
N VAL A 562 19.23 -31.61 -12.73
CA VAL A 562 19.94 -31.73 -14.01
C VAL A 562 19.86 -30.40 -14.76
N ASN A 563 20.98 -29.96 -15.34
CA ASN A 563 21.06 -28.67 -16.06
C ASN A 563 20.54 -27.51 -15.19
N ALA A 564 20.92 -27.50 -13.91
CA ALA A 564 20.42 -26.55 -12.94
C ALA A 564 20.93 -25.12 -13.18
N PHE A 565 22.01 -24.96 -13.92
CA PHE A 565 22.42 -23.68 -14.47
C PHE A 565 22.71 -23.84 -15.96
N THR A 566 22.15 -22.96 -16.77
CA THR A 566 22.43 -22.89 -18.21
C THR A 566 22.57 -21.44 -18.63
N SER A 567 23.58 -21.11 -19.44
CA SER A 567 23.75 -19.77 -20.00
C SER A 567 23.93 -19.82 -21.51
N ALA A 568 23.07 -19.11 -22.23
CA ALA A 568 23.25 -18.87 -23.65
C ALA A 568 24.16 -17.66 -23.93
N ALA A 569 24.28 -16.73 -22.97
CA ALA A 569 25.19 -15.59 -23.03
C ALA A 569 26.59 -15.95 -22.50
N PRO A 570 27.62 -15.19 -22.90
CA PRO A 570 28.96 -15.31 -22.34
C PRO A 570 28.97 -15.08 -20.81
N ILE A 571 29.91 -15.73 -20.15
CA ILE A 571 30.18 -15.57 -18.72
C ILE A 571 31.55 -14.92 -18.56
N VAL A 572 31.64 -13.92 -17.69
CA VAL A 572 32.89 -13.23 -17.36
C VAL A 572 33.15 -13.33 -15.86
N VAL A 573 34.28 -13.91 -15.47
CA VAL A 573 34.70 -14.02 -14.06
C VAL A 573 36.01 -13.25 -13.87
N ASN A 574 35.90 -12.04 -13.34
CA ASN A 574 36.95 -11.02 -13.27
C ASN A 574 37.38 -10.79 -11.81
N GLY A 575 38.09 -11.74 -11.22
CA GLY A 575 38.61 -11.67 -9.84
C GLY A 575 37.69 -12.26 -8.75
N GLY A 576 36.40 -12.45 -9.01
CA GLY A 576 35.48 -13.16 -8.11
C GLY A 576 35.41 -14.67 -8.34
N THR A 577 34.46 -15.34 -7.65
CA THR A 577 34.20 -16.78 -7.81
C THR A 577 32.77 -17.05 -8.28
N LEU A 578 32.62 -17.80 -9.37
CA LEU A 578 31.33 -18.35 -9.80
C LEU A 578 31.23 -19.81 -9.36
N VAL A 579 30.25 -20.14 -8.51
CA VAL A 579 29.93 -21.51 -8.12
C VAL A 579 28.73 -21.99 -8.92
N VAL A 580 28.91 -23.02 -9.73
CA VAL A 580 27.84 -23.65 -10.50
C VAL A 580 27.47 -25.00 -9.90
N ARG A 581 26.23 -25.11 -9.41
CA ARG A 581 25.71 -26.33 -8.78
C ARG A 581 24.78 -27.05 -9.75
N GLY A 582 24.93 -28.36 -9.88
CA GLY A 582 24.07 -29.21 -10.70
C GLY A 582 24.25 -30.69 -10.36
N LEU A 583 23.33 -31.55 -10.78
CA LEU A 583 23.46 -33.00 -10.60
C LEU A 583 24.50 -33.61 -11.56
N ASN A 584 24.60 -33.05 -12.75
CA ASN A 584 25.51 -33.46 -13.82
C ASN A 584 26.54 -32.36 -14.13
N PHE A 585 27.41 -32.61 -15.11
CA PHE A 585 28.27 -31.58 -15.68
C PHE A 585 27.43 -30.36 -16.08
N THR A 586 27.91 -29.18 -15.71
CA THR A 586 27.32 -27.93 -16.17
C THR A 586 27.96 -27.55 -17.49
N THR A 587 27.16 -27.49 -18.55
CA THR A 587 27.61 -26.99 -19.86
C THR A 587 27.52 -25.48 -19.88
N LEU A 588 28.66 -24.80 -20.03
CA LEU A 588 28.73 -23.36 -20.23
C LEU A 588 29.32 -23.10 -21.60
N ASN A 589 28.76 -22.15 -22.35
CA ASN A 589 29.30 -21.70 -23.63
C ASN A 589 30.58 -20.89 -23.38
N ASP A 590 30.69 -19.69 -23.96
CA ASP A 590 31.89 -18.87 -23.85
C ASP A 590 32.09 -18.37 -22.42
N VAL A 591 33.25 -18.71 -21.86
CA VAL A 591 33.69 -18.31 -20.52
C VAL A 591 34.99 -17.54 -20.64
N THR A 592 35.02 -16.32 -20.09
CA THR A 592 36.24 -15.53 -19.94
C THR A 592 36.62 -15.42 -18.47
N LEU A 593 37.84 -15.87 -18.13
CA LEU A 593 38.45 -15.67 -16.82
C LEU A 593 39.44 -14.51 -16.88
N ALA A 594 39.24 -13.49 -16.06
CA ALA A 594 40.16 -12.36 -15.89
C ALA A 594 40.65 -12.33 -14.44
N GLY A 595 41.28 -13.41 -14.00
CA GLY A 595 41.80 -13.58 -12.64
C GLY A 595 40.80 -14.16 -11.64
N GLY A 596 39.57 -14.46 -12.08
CA GLY A 596 38.55 -15.12 -11.27
C GLY A 596 38.62 -16.64 -11.30
N ALA A 597 37.70 -17.29 -10.58
CA ALA A 597 37.59 -18.73 -10.53
C ALA A 597 36.18 -19.26 -10.78
N ILE A 598 36.07 -20.42 -11.42
CA ILE A 598 34.85 -21.22 -11.46
C ILE A 598 35.01 -22.39 -10.52
N TYR A 599 34.01 -22.64 -9.68
CA TYR A 599 33.88 -23.86 -8.90
C TYR A 599 32.68 -24.66 -9.40
N ALA A 600 32.95 -25.81 -10.01
CA ALA A 600 31.96 -26.70 -10.62
C ALA A 600 32.07 -28.10 -10.03
N PRO A 601 31.50 -28.36 -8.82
CA PRO A 601 31.67 -29.63 -8.11
C PRO A 601 31.30 -30.87 -8.92
N SER A 602 30.28 -30.77 -9.79
CA SER A 602 29.80 -31.87 -10.63
C SER A 602 30.51 -31.95 -11.99
N GLY A 603 31.32 -30.95 -12.31
CA GLY A 603 32.10 -30.81 -13.54
C GLY A 603 31.63 -29.65 -14.44
N TYR A 604 32.56 -29.13 -15.23
CA TYR A 604 32.35 -28.13 -16.27
C TYR A 604 32.58 -28.76 -17.65
N ALA A 605 31.59 -28.67 -18.53
CA ALA A 605 31.67 -29.13 -19.91
C ALA A 605 31.74 -27.93 -20.88
N ILE A 606 32.74 -27.92 -21.75
CA ILE A 606 32.87 -26.95 -22.86
C ILE A 606 32.26 -27.57 -24.11
N PRO A 607 31.14 -27.05 -24.64
CA PRO A 607 30.47 -27.62 -25.81
C PRO A 607 31.21 -27.28 -27.11
N LEU A 608 30.83 -27.96 -28.21
CA LEU A 608 31.33 -27.70 -29.56
C LEU A 608 31.20 -26.21 -29.91
N GLY A 609 32.30 -25.61 -30.41
CA GLY A 609 32.34 -24.22 -30.86
C GLY A 609 32.44 -23.18 -29.73
N ALA A 610 32.46 -23.59 -28.46
CA ALA A 610 32.63 -22.68 -27.33
C ALA A 610 34.08 -22.63 -26.85
N ALA A 611 34.43 -21.57 -26.12
CA ALA A 611 35.76 -21.38 -25.55
C ALA A 611 35.77 -21.12 -24.03
N LEU A 612 36.75 -21.72 -23.35
CA LEU A 612 37.26 -21.22 -22.07
C LEU A 612 38.52 -20.41 -22.35
N GLN A 613 38.50 -19.11 -22.10
CA GLN A 613 39.63 -18.23 -22.36
C GLN A 613 40.01 -17.42 -21.13
N GLY A 614 41.29 -17.09 -20.95
CA GLY A 614 41.71 -16.20 -19.88
C GLY A 614 42.85 -16.67 -18.99
N PHE A 615 42.84 -16.16 -17.76
CA PHE A 615 43.70 -16.55 -16.64
C PHE A 615 42.89 -16.63 -15.35
N GLY A 616 43.30 -17.48 -14.40
CA GLY A 616 42.53 -17.81 -13.22
C GLY A 616 42.42 -19.32 -13.01
N GLY A 617 41.25 -19.81 -12.61
CA GLY A 617 41.07 -21.25 -12.44
C GLY A 617 39.67 -21.81 -12.60
N VAL A 618 39.60 -23.10 -12.91
CA VAL A 618 38.40 -23.93 -12.82
C VAL A 618 38.68 -25.09 -11.89
N THR A 619 37.96 -25.13 -10.78
CA THR A 619 38.01 -26.20 -9.78
C THR A 619 36.83 -27.16 -9.99
N GLY A 620 37.14 -28.43 -10.19
CA GLY A 620 36.18 -29.47 -10.56
C GLY A 620 36.56 -30.08 -11.90
N ARG A 621 35.96 -31.24 -12.23
CA ARG A 621 36.28 -31.95 -13.48
C ARG A 621 36.03 -31.06 -14.70
N VAL A 622 36.95 -31.02 -15.64
CA VAL A 622 36.81 -30.27 -16.90
C VAL A 622 36.78 -31.25 -18.06
N ALA A 623 35.73 -31.17 -18.86
CA ALA A 623 35.58 -31.92 -20.10
C ALA A 623 35.35 -30.95 -21.28
N SER A 624 35.97 -31.20 -22.43
CA SER A 624 35.82 -30.35 -23.60
C SER A 624 35.44 -31.18 -24.83
N ALA A 625 34.44 -30.76 -25.60
CA ALA A 625 34.08 -31.42 -26.84
C ALA A 625 35.13 -31.18 -27.95
N ASN A 626 35.20 -32.09 -28.94
CA ASN A 626 35.96 -31.82 -30.15
C ASN A 626 35.45 -30.54 -30.84
N GLY A 627 36.36 -29.66 -31.28
CA GLY A 627 36.00 -28.34 -31.84
C GLY A 627 35.65 -27.28 -30.79
N SER A 628 35.90 -27.52 -29.50
CA SER A 628 35.97 -26.47 -28.48
C SER A 628 37.41 -26.04 -28.21
N SER A 629 37.63 -24.89 -27.57
CA SER A 629 38.97 -24.36 -27.33
C SER A 629 39.19 -23.93 -25.88
N ILE A 630 40.40 -24.17 -25.36
CA ILE A 630 40.90 -23.60 -24.11
C ILE A 630 42.08 -22.68 -24.47
N ILE A 631 42.00 -21.40 -24.12
CA ILE A 631 42.96 -20.38 -24.56
C ILE A 631 43.48 -19.58 -23.37
N ALA A 632 44.75 -19.78 -23.01
CA ALA A 632 45.37 -19.09 -21.89
C ALA A 632 45.91 -17.70 -22.30
N SER A 633 45.53 -16.66 -21.56
CA SER A 633 46.13 -15.30 -21.65
C SER A 633 46.97 -14.93 -20.43
N GLY A 634 47.07 -15.85 -19.46
CA GLY A 634 47.89 -15.78 -18.26
C GLY A 634 47.90 -17.17 -17.60
N SER A 635 48.35 -17.28 -16.35
CA SER A 635 48.32 -18.56 -15.63
C SER A 635 46.89 -19.10 -15.49
N LEU A 636 46.67 -20.33 -15.95
CA LEU A 636 45.35 -20.97 -15.95
C LEU A 636 45.43 -22.34 -15.30
N ASN A 637 44.64 -22.55 -14.24
CA ASN A 637 44.53 -23.86 -13.58
C ASN A 637 43.20 -24.51 -13.94
N ILE A 638 43.18 -25.75 -14.43
CA ILE A 638 41.94 -26.44 -14.75
C ILE A 638 41.94 -27.87 -14.21
N GLY A 639 40.81 -28.29 -13.65
CA GLY A 639 40.53 -29.67 -13.32
C GLY A 639 40.31 -29.94 -11.82
N ASP A 640 40.45 -31.20 -11.46
CA ASP A 640 40.27 -31.71 -10.11
C ASP A 640 41.36 -32.73 -9.78
N ALA A 641 42.31 -32.31 -8.93
CA ALA A 641 43.43 -33.15 -8.50
C ALA A 641 43.02 -34.35 -7.64
N ALA A 642 41.76 -34.41 -7.17
CA ALA A 642 41.23 -35.53 -6.39
C ALA A 642 40.45 -36.54 -7.24
N HIS A 643 40.18 -36.24 -8.51
CA HIS A 643 39.39 -37.10 -9.40
C HIS A 643 40.27 -37.68 -10.53
N PRO A 644 40.12 -38.96 -10.93
CA PRO A 644 40.90 -39.59 -12.02
C PRO A 644 40.39 -39.21 -13.43
N ALA A 645 39.58 -38.18 -13.51
CA ALA A 645 39.05 -37.61 -14.74
C ALA A 645 38.84 -36.12 -14.47
N GLY A 646 39.83 -35.54 -13.79
CA GLY A 646 39.89 -34.13 -13.46
C GLY A 646 40.02 -33.30 -14.73
N VAL A 647 40.77 -33.78 -15.73
CA VAL A 647 40.92 -33.15 -17.05
C VAL A 647 40.76 -34.20 -18.15
N ASN A 648 39.69 -34.07 -18.95
CA ASN A 648 39.46 -34.91 -20.12
C ASN A 648 39.09 -34.08 -21.35
N LEU A 649 40.07 -33.79 -22.21
CA LEU A 649 39.90 -32.91 -23.35
C LEU A 649 39.77 -33.71 -24.66
N ASP A 650 38.80 -33.35 -25.50
CA ASP A 650 38.74 -33.72 -26.92
C ASP A 650 38.97 -32.55 -27.88
N GLY A 651 38.93 -31.30 -27.37
CA GLY A 651 39.09 -30.07 -28.13
C GLY A 651 40.54 -29.60 -28.23
N GLU A 652 40.73 -28.29 -28.35
CA GLU A 652 42.04 -27.66 -28.55
C GLU A 652 42.50 -26.93 -27.29
N LEU A 653 43.81 -26.99 -27.00
CA LEU A 653 44.43 -26.26 -25.90
C LEU A 653 45.56 -25.36 -26.40
N TYR A 654 45.49 -24.07 -26.08
CA TYR A 654 46.48 -23.06 -26.43
C TYR A 654 47.05 -22.42 -25.16
N THR A 655 48.34 -22.61 -24.91
CA THR A 655 49.01 -22.04 -23.72
C THR A 655 49.52 -20.62 -23.94
N ALA A 656 49.76 -20.22 -25.19
CA ALA A 656 50.55 -19.02 -25.52
C ALA A 656 51.87 -19.00 -24.71
N ALA A 657 52.33 -17.83 -24.26
CA ALA A 657 53.51 -17.70 -23.41
C ALA A 657 53.29 -18.08 -21.93
N ASN A 658 52.18 -18.75 -21.59
CA ASN A 658 51.71 -18.90 -20.22
C ASN A 658 51.81 -20.34 -19.69
N THR A 659 51.64 -20.49 -18.38
CA THR A 659 51.51 -21.79 -17.72
C THR A 659 50.05 -22.20 -17.61
N VAL A 660 49.72 -23.36 -18.18
CA VAL A 660 48.44 -24.05 -17.94
C VAL A 660 48.69 -25.24 -17.02
N THR A 661 48.12 -25.21 -15.82
CA THR A 661 48.18 -26.31 -14.85
C THR A 661 46.98 -27.22 -15.03
N LEU A 662 47.24 -28.49 -15.32
CA LEU A 662 46.23 -29.54 -15.46
C LEU A 662 46.18 -30.34 -14.16
N LEU A 663 45.03 -30.29 -13.50
CA LEU A 663 44.79 -30.93 -12.22
C LEU A 663 44.02 -32.23 -12.45
N ASP A 664 44.74 -33.34 -12.40
CA ASP A 664 44.16 -34.68 -12.43
C ASP A 664 44.89 -35.57 -11.42
N SER A 665 44.16 -36.46 -10.74
CA SER A 665 44.76 -37.47 -9.86
C SER A 665 45.49 -38.58 -10.64
N ASN A 666 45.15 -38.78 -11.92
CA ASN A 666 45.91 -39.60 -12.88
C ASN A 666 46.63 -38.69 -13.90
N GLN A 667 46.88 -39.17 -15.12
CA GLN A 667 47.35 -38.37 -16.23
C GLN A 667 46.22 -37.55 -16.88
N ALA A 668 46.41 -36.24 -17.01
CA ALA A 668 45.45 -35.38 -17.71
C ALA A 668 45.37 -35.73 -19.22
N VAL A 669 44.17 -35.96 -19.75
CA VAL A 669 43.96 -36.33 -21.16
C VAL A 669 43.90 -35.06 -22.02
N LEU A 670 44.82 -34.94 -22.99
CA LEU A 670 44.91 -33.82 -23.93
C LEU A 670 44.07 -34.09 -25.19
N GLY A 671 43.48 -33.04 -25.78
CA GLY A 671 42.54 -33.16 -26.90
C GLY A 671 43.17 -33.24 -28.29
N SER A 672 42.36 -32.99 -29.33
CA SER A 672 42.78 -33.16 -30.74
C SER A 672 44.02 -32.37 -31.13
N PHE A 673 44.21 -31.22 -30.50
CA PHE A 673 45.33 -30.32 -30.75
C PHE A 673 45.76 -29.60 -29.47
N THR A 674 47.05 -29.47 -29.25
CA THR A 674 47.63 -28.71 -28.14
C THR A 674 48.80 -27.89 -28.63
N GLN A 675 48.74 -26.57 -28.49
CA GLN A 675 49.84 -25.66 -28.82
C GLN A 675 50.51 -25.12 -27.57
N ILE A 676 51.80 -25.37 -27.46
CA ILE A 676 52.66 -24.85 -26.41
C ILE A 676 53.43 -23.65 -26.94
N GLY A 677 53.40 -22.51 -26.24
CA GLY A 677 54.01 -21.29 -26.76
C GLY A 677 53.12 -20.54 -27.76
N ASP A 678 53.65 -19.44 -28.28
CA ASP A 678 53.00 -18.58 -29.28
C ASP A 678 53.84 -18.44 -30.57
N GLY A 679 54.84 -19.31 -30.75
CA GLY A 679 55.81 -19.29 -31.85
C GLY A 679 57.00 -18.34 -31.62
N VAL A 680 56.93 -17.45 -30.62
CA VAL A 680 58.02 -16.54 -30.23
C VAL A 680 58.51 -16.86 -28.83
N ASN A 681 57.57 -17.01 -27.90
CA ASN A 681 57.76 -17.24 -26.48
C ASN A 681 57.39 -18.68 -26.12
N ASN A 682 58.06 -19.22 -25.12
CA ASN A 682 57.80 -20.57 -24.61
C ASN A 682 56.54 -20.57 -23.72
N GLY A 683 55.68 -21.57 -23.92
CA GLY A 683 54.57 -21.88 -23.00
C GLY A 683 54.92 -23.00 -22.03
N THR A 684 54.03 -23.28 -21.07
CA THR A 684 54.18 -24.43 -20.16
C THR A 684 52.86 -25.16 -19.94
N ILE A 685 52.88 -26.48 -20.03
CA ILE A 685 51.86 -27.36 -19.43
C ILE A 685 52.44 -27.92 -18.14
N ALA A 686 51.71 -27.76 -17.03
CA ALA A 686 52.07 -28.31 -15.74
C ALA A 686 51.07 -29.39 -15.31
N ALA A 687 51.46 -30.66 -15.40
CA ALA A 687 50.64 -31.80 -15.05
C ALA A 687 51.43 -32.70 -14.10
N ALA A 688 51.24 -32.52 -12.79
CA ALA A 688 52.06 -33.19 -11.77
C ALA A 688 52.08 -34.73 -11.92
N ASN A 689 50.99 -35.30 -12.41
CA ASN A 689 50.79 -36.73 -12.60
C ASN A 689 50.95 -37.19 -14.06
N GLY A 690 51.45 -36.32 -14.94
CA GLY A 690 51.66 -36.57 -16.36
C GLY A 690 50.45 -36.22 -17.24
N VAL A 691 50.63 -36.37 -18.55
CA VAL A 691 49.57 -36.20 -19.55
C VAL A 691 49.39 -37.45 -20.40
N VAL A 692 48.19 -37.65 -20.96
CA VAL A 692 47.95 -38.63 -22.03
C VAL A 692 47.71 -37.90 -23.33
N LEU A 693 48.49 -38.24 -24.36
CA LEU A 693 48.26 -37.85 -25.74
C LEU A 693 47.91 -39.10 -26.55
N GLU A 694 46.63 -39.28 -26.83
CA GLU A 694 46.13 -40.45 -27.57
C GLU A 694 46.55 -40.45 -29.05
N PHE A 695 46.36 -41.59 -29.71
CA PHE A 695 46.62 -41.73 -31.15
C PHE A 695 45.84 -40.69 -31.97
N GLY A 696 46.52 -40.12 -32.98
CA GLY A 696 45.95 -39.09 -33.86
C GLY A 696 45.85 -37.69 -33.24
N ARG A 697 46.22 -37.51 -31.96
CA ARG A 697 46.29 -36.21 -31.28
C ARG A 697 47.68 -35.59 -31.42
N ASN A 698 47.75 -34.27 -31.29
CA ASN A 698 48.95 -33.51 -31.65
C ASN A 698 49.35 -32.51 -30.56
N ILE A 699 50.64 -32.42 -30.27
CA ILE A 699 51.25 -31.33 -29.52
C ILE A 699 52.22 -30.60 -30.44
N VAL A 700 52.12 -29.28 -30.54
CA VAL A 700 53.02 -28.45 -31.37
C VAL A 700 53.55 -27.24 -30.62
N GLY A 701 54.62 -26.64 -31.13
CA GLY A 701 55.11 -25.34 -30.68
C GLY A 701 56.43 -25.40 -29.92
N ARG A 702 56.57 -24.64 -28.84
CA ARG A 702 57.81 -24.49 -28.08
C ARG A 702 57.55 -24.24 -26.59
N GLY A 703 58.39 -24.83 -25.74
CA GLY A 703 58.29 -24.66 -24.29
C GLY A 703 58.36 -25.99 -23.56
N LYS A 704 57.56 -26.16 -22.51
CA LYS A 704 57.74 -27.27 -21.56
C LYS A 704 56.45 -27.99 -21.20
N ILE A 705 56.53 -29.31 -21.09
CA ILE A 705 55.57 -30.17 -20.40
C ILE A 705 56.24 -30.67 -19.12
N SER A 706 55.74 -30.19 -17.99
CA SER A 706 56.28 -30.50 -16.67
C SER A 706 55.40 -31.52 -15.94
N GLY A 707 56.05 -32.48 -15.29
CA GLY A 707 55.41 -33.52 -14.48
C GLY A 707 56.41 -34.19 -13.54
N THR A 708 55.92 -35.08 -12.67
CA THR A 708 56.78 -35.83 -11.76
C THR A 708 57.61 -36.86 -12.53
N ASN A 709 58.92 -36.93 -12.29
CA ASN A 709 59.79 -37.90 -12.96
C ASN A 709 59.76 -39.30 -12.31
N THR A 710 58.59 -39.94 -12.31
CA THR A 710 58.40 -41.33 -11.84
C THR A 710 57.51 -42.11 -12.80
N LEU A 711 57.75 -43.41 -12.90
CA LEU A 711 57.00 -44.30 -13.80
C LEU A 711 55.48 -44.26 -13.55
N ALA A 712 55.06 -44.23 -12.28
CA ALA A 712 53.64 -44.20 -11.89
C ALA A 712 52.89 -42.94 -12.37
N LYS A 713 53.63 -41.87 -12.70
CA LYS A 713 53.12 -40.56 -13.14
C LYS A 713 53.65 -40.20 -14.52
N ALA A 714 54.01 -41.22 -15.30
CA ALA A 714 54.55 -41.03 -16.63
C ALA A 714 53.52 -40.36 -17.54
N SER A 715 53.98 -39.42 -18.36
CA SER A 715 53.23 -38.94 -19.51
C SER A 715 53.23 -40.02 -20.59
N ILE A 716 52.04 -40.37 -21.07
CA ILE A 716 51.83 -41.39 -22.09
C ILE A 716 51.57 -40.70 -23.42
N ILE A 717 52.53 -40.77 -24.33
CA ILE A 717 52.53 -40.06 -25.60
C ILE A 717 52.44 -41.07 -26.75
N ASN A 718 51.23 -41.24 -27.28
CA ASN A 718 50.93 -42.09 -28.43
C ASN A 718 50.63 -41.28 -29.70
N GLY A 719 50.35 -39.98 -29.55
CA GLY A 719 50.16 -39.04 -30.65
C GLY A 719 51.48 -38.47 -31.20
N SER A 720 51.38 -37.36 -31.94
CA SER A 720 52.55 -36.66 -32.50
C SER A 720 52.93 -35.45 -31.66
N VAL A 721 54.22 -35.29 -31.38
CA VAL A 721 54.81 -34.11 -30.74
C VAL A 721 55.81 -33.50 -31.70
N ASN A 722 55.59 -32.25 -32.09
CA ASN A 722 56.45 -31.51 -33.01
C ASN A 722 56.82 -30.14 -32.45
N GLY A 723 58.07 -29.99 -32.01
CA GLY A 723 58.59 -28.67 -31.66
C GLY A 723 58.84 -27.78 -32.87
N ASP A 724 58.93 -26.46 -32.67
CA ASP A 724 59.17 -25.49 -33.75
C ASP A 724 60.53 -25.73 -34.46
N SER A 725 61.55 -26.13 -33.69
CA SER A 725 62.90 -26.48 -34.20
C SER A 725 63.76 -27.13 -33.10
N ILE A 726 64.90 -27.71 -33.43
CA ILE A 726 65.83 -28.31 -32.45
C ILE A 726 66.38 -27.32 -31.40
N THR A 727 66.29 -26.01 -31.63
CA THR A 727 66.66 -24.96 -30.65
C THR A 727 65.46 -24.36 -29.93
N ASN A 728 64.25 -24.57 -30.47
CA ASN A 728 62.98 -24.12 -29.90
C ASN A 728 62.07 -25.34 -29.76
N PHE A 729 62.52 -26.29 -28.94
CA PHE A 729 61.87 -27.60 -28.77
C PHE A 729 60.69 -27.55 -27.79
N ILE A 730 59.96 -28.66 -27.72
CA ILE A 730 59.12 -28.99 -26.56
C ILE A 730 59.94 -29.86 -25.61
N GLU A 731 60.08 -29.41 -24.36
CA GLU A 731 60.83 -30.10 -23.32
C GLU A 731 59.90 -30.94 -22.44
N PHE A 732 60.20 -32.23 -22.26
CA PHE A 732 59.57 -33.05 -21.24
C PHE A 732 60.50 -33.22 -20.04
N THR A 733 60.02 -32.82 -18.86
CA THR A 733 60.85 -32.85 -17.64
C THR A 733 60.42 -33.93 -16.65
N GLY A 734 59.30 -34.60 -16.93
CA GLY A 734 58.83 -35.77 -16.19
C GLY A 734 59.26 -37.08 -16.84
N TYR A 735 58.64 -38.18 -16.39
CA TYR A 735 58.82 -39.49 -17.01
C TYR A 735 57.94 -39.56 -18.27
N VAL A 736 58.46 -40.03 -19.40
CA VAL A 736 57.72 -40.17 -20.67
C VAL A 736 57.75 -41.61 -21.16
N LYS A 737 56.59 -42.11 -21.57
CA LYS A 737 56.39 -43.38 -22.28
C LYS A 737 55.50 -43.20 -23.50
N GLY A 738 55.38 -44.23 -24.33
CA GLY A 738 54.41 -44.30 -25.41
C GLY A 738 55.07 -44.43 -26.78
N VAL A 739 54.22 -44.71 -27.78
CA VAL A 739 54.64 -45.07 -29.16
C VAL A 739 54.50 -43.90 -30.14
N GLY A 740 54.38 -42.67 -29.61
CA GLY A 740 54.16 -41.47 -30.40
C GLY A 740 55.34 -41.06 -31.29
N ASN A 741 55.10 -40.09 -32.16
CA ASN A 741 56.15 -39.45 -32.95
C ASN A 741 56.75 -38.27 -32.16
N PHE A 742 58.08 -38.19 -32.09
CA PHE A 742 58.78 -37.10 -31.44
C PHE A 742 59.72 -36.43 -32.44
N ASP A 743 59.47 -35.17 -32.76
CA ASP A 743 60.33 -34.33 -33.60
C ASP A 743 60.53 -32.95 -32.96
N ASN A 744 61.75 -32.45 -32.98
CA ASN A 744 62.18 -31.24 -32.26
C ASN A 744 61.78 -31.26 -30.78
N VAL A 745 62.08 -32.36 -30.08
CA VAL A 745 61.75 -32.58 -28.66
C VAL A 745 63.00 -32.70 -27.81
N ALA A 746 62.96 -32.19 -26.58
CA ALA A 746 64.00 -32.42 -25.58
C ALA A 746 63.45 -33.22 -24.38
N PHE A 747 64.28 -34.09 -23.81
CA PHE A 747 63.99 -34.80 -22.57
C PHE A 747 64.98 -34.38 -21.50
N SER A 748 64.47 -33.96 -20.34
CA SER A 748 65.25 -33.69 -19.14
C SER A 748 64.84 -34.51 -17.92
N GLY A 749 63.73 -35.25 -18.03
CA GLY A 749 63.38 -36.36 -17.14
C GLY A 749 63.77 -37.72 -17.74
N THR A 750 63.02 -38.76 -17.38
CA THR A 750 63.22 -40.12 -17.90
C THR A 750 62.42 -40.33 -19.19
N PHE A 751 63.04 -40.89 -20.22
CA PHE A 751 62.38 -41.33 -21.45
C PHE A 751 62.51 -42.85 -21.57
N ALA A 752 61.38 -43.55 -21.60
CA ALA A 752 61.31 -45.00 -21.83
C ALA A 752 60.45 -45.25 -23.08
N PRO A 753 61.05 -45.56 -24.24
CA PRO A 753 60.37 -45.55 -25.53
C PRO A 753 59.35 -46.69 -25.68
N GLY A 754 58.14 -46.36 -26.15
CA GLY A 754 57.14 -47.35 -26.53
C GLY A 754 56.41 -48.02 -25.36
N LEU A 755 55.87 -49.20 -25.65
CA LEU A 755 55.35 -50.15 -24.64
C LEU A 755 56.45 -51.07 -24.11
N SER A 756 57.66 -50.97 -24.68
CA SER A 756 58.91 -51.67 -24.37
C SER A 756 58.80 -53.22 -24.29
N PRO A 757 59.59 -53.99 -25.07
CA PRO A 757 60.44 -53.57 -26.19
C PRO A 757 59.68 -52.94 -27.36
N THR A 758 60.23 -51.92 -28.01
CA THR A 758 59.63 -51.27 -29.20
C THR A 758 60.68 -50.67 -30.14
N LEU A 759 60.45 -50.72 -31.45
CA LEU A 759 61.15 -49.86 -32.43
C LEU A 759 60.42 -48.52 -32.56
N LEU A 760 60.94 -47.45 -31.95
CA LEU A 760 60.36 -46.12 -32.00
C LEU A 760 61.05 -45.27 -33.07
N THR A 761 60.28 -44.66 -33.97
CA THR A 761 60.83 -43.70 -34.95
C THR A 761 60.80 -42.29 -34.36
N VAL A 762 61.92 -41.59 -34.42
CA VAL A 762 62.08 -40.23 -33.87
C VAL A 762 62.78 -39.32 -34.88
N GLY A 763 62.40 -38.04 -34.93
CA GLY A 763 63.04 -36.99 -35.72
C GLY A 763 64.23 -36.38 -34.98
N ASN A 764 64.16 -35.07 -34.74
CA ASN A 764 65.14 -34.35 -33.93
C ASN A 764 64.83 -34.51 -32.42
N VAL A 765 65.73 -35.14 -31.67
CA VAL A 765 65.58 -35.36 -30.22
C VAL A 765 66.84 -34.91 -29.48
N VAL A 766 66.66 -34.24 -28.35
CA VAL A 766 67.76 -33.86 -27.44
C VAL A 766 67.57 -34.57 -26.10
N LEU A 767 68.52 -35.44 -25.74
CA LEU A 767 68.67 -35.91 -24.36
C LEU A 767 69.57 -34.91 -23.63
N THR A 768 69.06 -34.30 -22.56
CA THR A 768 69.82 -33.29 -21.78
C THR A 768 70.71 -33.98 -20.72
N PRO A 769 71.66 -33.25 -20.08
CA PRO A 769 72.52 -33.83 -19.04
C PRO A 769 71.77 -34.44 -17.84
N SER A 770 70.54 -34.00 -17.56
CA SER A 770 69.72 -34.57 -16.47
C SER A 770 68.83 -35.73 -16.92
N SER A 771 68.81 -36.05 -18.21
CA SER A 771 67.91 -37.05 -18.76
C SER A 771 68.34 -38.47 -18.39
N VAL A 772 67.35 -39.37 -18.32
CA VAL A 772 67.57 -40.80 -18.24
C VAL A 772 66.90 -41.46 -19.43
N LEU A 773 67.65 -42.08 -20.32
CA LEU A 773 67.10 -42.96 -21.35
C LEU A 773 67.02 -44.38 -20.79
N GLU A 774 65.82 -44.92 -20.66
CA GLU A 774 65.60 -46.30 -20.19
C GLU A 774 65.33 -47.22 -21.39
N ILE A 775 66.09 -48.32 -21.49
CA ILE A 775 66.04 -49.29 -22.60
C ILE A 775 65.83 -50.67 -22.00
N GLU A 776 64.74 -51.34 -22.37
CA GLU A 776 64.51 -52.73 -22.02
C GLU A 776 65.22 -53.67 -22.99
N ILE A 777 65.89 -54.70 -22.47
CA ILE A 777 66.60 -55.73 -23.27
C ILE A 777 66.21 -57.13 -22.79
N GLY A 778 65.58 -57.89 -23.66
CA GLY A 778 65.08 -59.25 -23.41
C GLY A 778 65.59 -60.31 -24.38
N GLY A 779 66.41 -59.95 -25.36
CA GLY A 779 66.89 -60.84 -26.43
C GLY A 779 67.70 -60.08 -27.48
N LEU A 780 67.82 -60.65 -28.68
CA LEU A 780 68.72 -60.17 -29.74
C LEU A 780 67.99 -59.49 -30.91
N ASN A 781 66.66 -59.54 -30.98
CA ASN A 781 65.91 -58.96 -32.09
C ASN A 781 65.55 -57.49 -31.82
N ARG A 782 65.98 -56.59 -32.72
CA ARG A 782 65.75 -55.15 -32.64
C ARG A 782 64.26 -54.82 -32.65
N GLY A 783 63.79 -54.08 -31.64
CA GLY A 783 62.43 -53.55 -31.59
C GLY A 783 61.34 -54.55 -31.19
N SER A 784 61.66 -55.84 -31.09
CA SER A 784 60.76 -56.87 -30.55
C SER A 784 61.28 -57.49 -29.25
N ASP A 785 62.60 -57.65 -29.12
CA ASP A 785 63.23 -58.19 -27.90
C ASP A 785 63.95 -57.10 -27.11
N TYR A 786 64.35 -56.00 -27.74
CA TYR A 786 64.92 -54.84 -27.05
C TYR A 786 64.44 -53.51 -27.66
N ASP A 787 64.39 -52.47 -26.83
CA ASP A 787 64.04 -51.12 -27.26
C ASP A 787 65.06 -50.56 -28.24
N ALA A 788 64.58 -50.00 -29.35
CA ALA A 788 65.44 -49.43 -30.36
C ALA A 788 64.85 -48.17 -30.96
N PHE A 789 65.71 -47.26 -31.39
CA PHE A 789 65.32 -46.07 -32.14
C PHE A 789 65.60 -46.22 -33.63
N ASN A 790 64.70 -45.71 -34.45
CA ASN A 790 64.94 -45.37 -35.84
C ASN A 790 64.98 -43.84 -35.95
N ILE A 791 66.18 -43.27 -36.03
CA ILE A 791 66.38 -41.83 -36.00
C ILE A 791 66.36 -41.30 -37.44
N THR A 792 65.36 -40.49 -37.78
CA THR A 792 65.23 -39.86 -39.11
C THR A 792 65.80 -38.45 -39.16
N GLY A 793 66.04 -37.82 -38.00
CA GLY A 793 66.69 -36.52 -37.84
C GLY A 793 68.01 -36.61 -37.06
N THR A 794 68.21 -35.69 -36.10
CA THR A 794 69.37 -35.69 -35.19
C THR A 794 68.96 -36.09 -33.78
N MET A 795 69.61 -37.11 -33.20
CA MET A 795 69.46 -37.44 -31.78
C MET A 795 70.74 -37.04 -31.03
N ALA A 796 70.69 -35.98 -30.23
CA ALA A 796 71.77 -35.59 -29.33
C ALA A 796 71.70 -36.44 -28.05
N LEU A 797 72.77 -37.16 -27.75
CA LEU A 797 72.87 -38.07 -26.60
C LEU A 797 73.68 -37.41 -25.48
N ASP A 798 73.08 -37.28 -24.30
CA ASP A 798 73.70 -36.83 -23.05
C ASP A 798 72.93 -37.50 -21.88
N GLY A 799 73.35 -37.25 -20.65
CA GLY A 799 72.71 -37.80 -19.45
C GLY A 799 73.02 -39.29 -19.22
N GLN A 800 72.07 -40.02 -18.65
CA GLN A 800 72.24 -41.42 -18.25
C GLN A 800 71.50 -42.38 -19.18
N LEU A 801 72.19 -43.40 -19.70
CA LEU A 801 71.56 -44.59 -20.28
C LEU A 801 71.35 -45.65 -19.19
N ARG A 802 70.13 -46.17 -19.07
CA ARG A 802 69.74 -47.22 -18.14
C ARG A 802 69.22 -48.42 -18.89
N PHE A 803 69.80 -49.59 -18.64
CA PHE A 803 69.30 -50.86 -19.16
C PHE A 803 68.46 -51.58 -18.13
N THR A 804 67.30 -52.07 -18.56
CA THR A 804 66.44 -52.96 -17.78
C THR A 804 66.42 -54.32 -18.48
N PHE A 805 67.04 -55.34 -17.89
CA PHE A 805 67.01 -56.68 -18.45
C PHE A 805 65.70 -57.36 -18.12
N ILE A 806 64.96 -57.75 -19.16
CA ILE A 806 63.68 -58.44 -19.06
C ILE A 806 63.83 -59.87 -19.59
N ASN A 807 62.78 -60.70 -19.49
CA ASN A 807 62.76 -62.07 -20.02
C ASN A 807 63.94 -62.97 -19.57
N SER A 808 64.54 -62.68 -18.42
CA SER A 808 65.75 -63.37 -17.93
C SER A 808 66.96 -63.27 -18.86
N PHE A 809 67.03 -62.24 -19.71
CA PHE A 809 68.17 -62.02 -20.60
C PHE A 809 69.45 -61.75 -19.80
N VAL A 810 70.53 -62.44 -20.15
CA VAL A 810 71.86 -62.25 -19.57
C VAL A 810 72.77 -61.77 -20.72
N PRO A 811 73.29 -60.53 -20.65
CA PRO A 811 74.29 -60.06 -21.60
C PRO A 811 75.52 -60.97 -21.58
N GLY A 812 75.97 -61.39 -22.76
CA GLY A 812 77.18 -62.19 -22.92
C GLY A 812 78.47 -61.40 -22.80
#